data_AF-A0A2W1NFM3-F1
#
_entry.id   AF-A0A2W1NFM3-F1
#
_cell.length_a   1.000
_cell.length_b   1.000
_cell.length_c   1.000
_cell.angle_alpha   90.00
_cell.angle_beta   90.00
_cell.angle_gamma   90.00
#
_symmetry.space_group_name_H-M   'P 1'
#
loop_
_entity.id
_entity.type
_entity.pdbx_description
1 polymer ?
#
loop_
_entity_poly.entity_id
_entity_poly.type
_entity_poly.pdbx_seq_one_letter_code
_entity_poly.pdbx_strand_id
1 'polypeptide(L)'
;MSWKKHHAFGKGMIVAAVSFVMLAGNTLADVNKASATPSEFTQKGSGILGWHATSYGGSFTEAAMKANTDWIADNFKQYGYEYICVDGWVGDTTVHNADGYITTYKNNWEHDWKYWADYVHSKGLKLGMYYNPAWLHRDLVKDDSLKVVGTDIPLRSLVIEDPNNKYMHQTRYMVNPDAPGSKEYVQGMIKYYISVGVDLIKIDFLRYYETVYGHEAVKQLYGWIREAAGDDIILYYANTNNVNHAEDEVLTADILRASEDWRTNSAYPGVWWHTSIRERGKVKDHSWPPAYNLFDGLIWFSDLSGRGKVVIDGDYSVMSSGGTDAEKKTRMSLLAMSGSSINIGDRYSNIGDNDVFYTNPEILEMNKKGFVGKPLSRDVNSPLSQIWQGQLSDNTWIVALFNREDTPQERSIDFAKDLGLSGSYTVSDMWSHSTIGTMSSYAENVEPHGVRLLKITDDVAPVTKAEVDGTEQHGWYRSDAQVKLSAQDDGSGVASTEYNLSDAGSWQAYTGPITITQEGTNRLQYRSADKAGNVEQAKEHTVRIDKSAPTLTLTVNGAVYADGAVLQDSELVKFDVQVQDALSGIANQKLTLDGEPYANGSTVDFAGKLGVHKLQAEVTDEAGNTAAQTVTIHVKTSIPSMITLIDRYIDSGDISGALVNELKNALEQAQKAIEQGKYKQAKVHLMNFVEHAHQEPRPIQISASAKQALMTDAKALVAQVGKQITVN
;
A
#
# COMPACT_ATOMS: atom_id res chain seq x y z
N MET A 1 73.95 23.72 -23.27
CA MET A 1 74.02 25.03 -22.57
C MET A 1 73.10 24.91 -21.35
N SER A 2 73.60 24.98 -20.09
CA SER A 2 73.84 26.22 -19.32
C SER A 2 72.51 26.97 -19.05
N TRP A 3 71.97 27.14 -17.84
CA TRP A 3 72.56 27.38 -16.50
C TRP A 3 71.55 26.99 -15.36
N LYS A 4 71.98 26.37 -14.25
CA LYS A 4 72.25 26.89 -12.87
C LYS A 4 71.09 26.85 -11.84
N LYS A 5 71.50 26.47 -10.61
CA LYS A 5 70.76 26.29 -9.34
C LYS A 5 70.32 27.62 -8.70
N HIS A 6 69.38 27.56 -7.74
CA HIS A 6 69.61 28.06 -6.36
C HIS A 6 68.74 27.32 -5.31
N HIS A 7 69.13 27.40 -4.03
CA HIS A 7 68.58 26.66 -2.87
C HIS A 7 67.56 27.48 -2.06
N ALA A 8 66.69 26.81 -1.29
CA ALA A 8 66.51 27.06 0.15
C ALA A 8 65.83 25.87 0.88
N PHE A 9 66.09 25.71 2.18
CA PHE A 9 65.59 24.63 3.05
C PHE A 9 64.35 25.04 3.87
N GLY A 10 63.49 24.07 4.21
CA GLY A 10 62.47 24.18 5.26
C GLY A 10 62.16 22.79 5.85
N LYS A 11 62.14 22.64 7.19
CA LYS A 11 62.06 21.34 7.90
C LYS A 11 60.60 20.98 8.26
N GLY A 12 60.26 19.69 8.34
CA GLY A 12 58.99 19.27 8.97
C GLY A 12 58.63 17.77 8.94
N MET A 13 59.07 17.04 9.97
CA MET A 13 58.49 15.81 10.56
C MET A 13 58.15 14.53 9.74
N ILE A 14 58.69 13.45 10.30
CA ILE A 14 58.41 12.02 10.15
C ILE A 14 56.90 11.67 10.25
N VAL A 15 56.40 10.85 9.32
CA VAL A 15 55.34 9.83 9.56
C VAL A 15 55.70 8.54 8.78
N ALA A 16 55.24 7.39 9.29
CA ALA A 16 55.65 6.05 8.91
C ALA A 16 55.41 5.64 7.45
N ALA A 17 56.23 4.70 6.97
CA ALA A 17 55.99 3.98 5.71
C ALA A 17 54.84 2.98 5.87
N VAL A 18 53.85 3.06 4.97
CA VAL A 18 52.88 2.00 4.71
C VAL A 18 52.91 1.70 3.21
N SER A 19 53.09 0.42 2.89
CA SER A 19 53.28 -0.06 1.51
C SER A 19 52.05 0.20 0.64
N PHE A 20 52.21 0.97 -0.43
CA PHE A 20 51.17 1.14 -1.44
C PHE A 20 51.13 -0.08 -2.37
N VAL A 21 50.12 -0.93 -2.20
CA VAL A 21 49.76 -1.94 -3.19
C VAL A 21 49.12 -1.21 -4.37
N MET A 22 49.65 -1.38 -5.58
CA MET A 22 48.96 -0.95 -6.80
C MET A 22 47.73 -1.85 -7.01
N LEU A 23 46.57 -1.38 -6.60
CA LEU A 23 45.29 -1.87 -7.12
C LEU A 23 44.86 -0.93 -8.25
N ALA A 24 44.96 -1.44 -9.48
CA ALA A 24 44.44 -0.77 -10.68
C ALA A 24 42.91 -0.80 -10.66
N GLY A 25 42.31 0.09 -9.86
CA GLY A 25 40.89 0.40 -9.96
C GLY A 25 40.64 1.27 -11.18
N ASN A 26 40.29 0.65 -12.31
CA ASN A 26 39.59 1.37 -13.37
C ASN A 26 38.23 1.80 -12.79
N THR A 27 38.12 3.06 -12.41
CA THR A 27 36.83 3.69 -12.16
C THR A 27 36.05 3.67 -13.47
N LEU A 28 35.05 2.79 -13.56
CA LEU A 28 34.01 2.90 -14.57
C LEU A 28 33.42 4.31 -14.47
N ALA A 29 33.33 4.99 -15.62
CA ALA A 29 32.85 6.37 -15.69
C ALA A 29 31.40 6.47 -15.19
N ASP A 30 31.05 7.64 -14.65
CA ASP A 30 29.69 7.98 -14.24
C ASP A 30 28.70 7.80 -15.40
N VAL A 31 27.98 6.67 -15.38
CA VAL A 31 26.77 6.52 -16.19
C VAL A 31 25.68 7.29 -15.46
N ASN A 32 25.38 8.50 -15.95
CA ASN A 32 24.27 9.32 -15.48
C ASN A 32 22.94 8.56 -15.68
N LYS A 33 22.52 7.82 -14.64
CA LYS A 33 21.23 7.14 -14.60
C LYS A 33 20.11 8.17 -14.65
N ALA A 34 19.20 8.05 -15.61
CA ALA A 34 17.94 8.78 -15.59
C ALA A 34 17.02 8.17 -14.52
N SER A 35 16.63 8.94 -13.50
CA SER A 35 15.68 8.49 -12.48
C SER A 35 14.24 8.63 -12.98
N ALA A 36 13.43 7.61 -12.70
CA ALA A 36 11.97 7.73 -12.73
C ALA A 36 11.47 8.18 -11.35
N THR A 37 10.41 8.98 -11.33
CA THR A 37 9.79 9.49 -10.10
C THR A 37 8.28 9.22 -10.14
N PRO A 38 7.69 8.55 -9.14
CA PRO A 38 6.23 8.47 -9.01
C PRO A 38 5.66 9.88 -8.84
N SER A 39 4.60 10.24 -9.57
CA SER A 39 4.02 11.59 -9.49
C SER A 39 2.50 11.61 -9.49
N GLU A 40 1.99 12.45 -8.60
CA GLU A 40 0.66 13.04 -8.61
C GLU A 40 0.71 14.36 -9.43
N PHE A 41 -0.39 14.70 -10.09
CA PHE A 41 -0.60 15.75 -11.13
C PHE A 41 -0.05 17.16 -10.79
N THR A 42 0.23 18.12 -11.71
CA THR A 42 -0.06 18.34 -13.17
C THR A 42 1.19 18.93 -13.87
N GLN A 43 1.31 19.12 -15.20
CA GLN A 43 0.51 18.74 -16.38
C GLN A 43 0.44 17.21 -16.61
N LYS A 44 0.19 16.75 -17.86
CA LYS A 44 -0.58 15.54 -18.16
C LYS A 44 0.22 14.25 -18.43
N GLY A 45 1.54 14.24 -18.22
CA GLY A 45 2.33 13.01 -18.32
C GLY A 45 2.61 12.58 -19.75
N SER A 46 1.82 11.65 -20.29
CA SER A 46 2.00 11.16 -21.67
C SER A 46 1.46 12.16 -22.70
N GLY A 47 2.01 12.12 -23.90
CA GLY A 47 1.56 12.89 -25.05
C GLY A 47 0.21 12.45 -25.61
N ILE A 48 -0.28 13.26 -26.55
CA ILE A 48 -1.61 13.11 -27.14
C ILE A 48 -1.78 11.82 -27.94
N LEU A 49 -3.02 11.35 -28.04
CA LEU A 49 -3.43 10.33 -29.01
C LEU A 49 -4.17 11.03 -30.14
N GLY A 50 -3.64 10.95 -31.36
CA GLY A 50 -4.14 11.74 -32.48
C GLY A 50 -3.88 11.13 -33.85
N TRP A 51 -4.35 11.84 -34.87
CA TRP A 51 -4.11 11.55 -36.28
C TRP A 51 -3.49 12.77 -36.97
N HIS A 52 -2.54 12.54 -37.88
CA HIS A 52 -1.77 13.58 -38.57
C HIS A 52 -1.86 13.45 -40.10
N ALA A 53 -2.27 14.54 -40.76
CA ALA A 53 -2.42 14.59 -42.21
C ALA A 53 -1.11 14.50 -43.01
N THR A 54 0.05 14.53 -42.34
CA THR A 54 1.38 14.71 -42.93
C THR A 54 1.71 13.71 -44.03
N SER A 55 1.22 12.47 -43.93
CA SER A 55 1.47 11.43 -44.95
C SER A 55 0.86 11.78 -46.32
N TYR A 56 -0.14 12.66 -46.40
CA TYR A 56 -0.70 13.17 -47.66
C TYR A 56 0.23 14.18 -48.35
N GLY A 57 1.10 14.86 -47.61
CA GLY A 57 1.86 15.99 -48.12
C GLY A 57 0.96 17.05 -48.78
N GLY A 58 1.47 17.71 -49.82
CA GLY A 58 0.71 18.66 -50.62
C GLY A 58 -0.57 18.11 -51.29
N SER A 59 -0.77 16.78 -51.32
CA SER A 59 -1.98 16.17 -51.89
C SER A 59 -3.20 16.20 -50.97
N PHE A 60 -3.08 16.70 -49.73
CA PHE A 60 -4.22 16.76 -48.80
C PHE A 60 -5.35 17.68 -49.33
N THR A 61 -6.58 17.17 -49.26
CA THR A 61 -7.80 17.82 -49.74
C THR A 61 -8.84 17.91 -48.63
N GLU A 62 -9.80 18.83 -48.77
CA GLU A 62 -10.89 19.01 -47.83
C GLU A 62 -11.79 17.76 -47.70
N ALA A 63 -12.03 17.06 -48.82
CA ALA A 63 -12.72 15.76 -48.80
C ALA A 63 -11.94 14.70 -48.00
N ALA A 64 -10.60 14.71 -48.05
CA ALA A 64 -9.77 13.83 -47.23
C ALA A 64 -9.74 14.24 -45.75
N MET A 65 -9.82 15.54 -45.43
CA MET A 65 -10.02 16.03 -44.06
C MET A 65 -11.31 15.47 -43.47
N LYS A 66 -12.43 15.57 -44.20
CA LYS A 66 -13.70 14.97 -43.78
C LYS A 66 -13.59 13.47 -43.56
N ALA A 67 -13.06 12.75 -44.55
CA ALA A 67 -13.01 11.28 -44.54
C ALA A 67 -12.14 10.72 -43.40
N ASN A 68 -10.98 11.31 -43.10
CA ASN A 68 -10.16 10.87 -41.97
C ASN A 68 -10.80 11.28 -40.62
N THR A 69 -11.43 12.46 -40.53
CA THR A 69 -12.15 12.88 -39.31
C THR A 69 -13.28 11.89 -38.97
N ASP A 70 -14.10 11.52 -39.96
CA ASP A 70 -15.17 10.52 -39.79
C ASP A 70 -14.59 9.15 -39.39
N TRP A 71 -13.55 8.68 -40.09
CA TRP A 71 -12.89 7.40 -39.80
C TRP A 71 -12.29 7.33 -38.39
N ILE A 72 -11.58 8.35 -37.93
CA ILE A 72 -11.03 8.40 -36.55
C ILE A 72 -12.16 8.46 -35.52
N ALA A 73 -13.21 9.25 -35.77
CA ALA A 73 -14.38 9.35 -34.88
C ALA A 73 -15.10 8.02 -34.68
N ASP A 74 -15.21 7.22 -35.75
CA ASP A 74 -15.95 5.97 -35.80
C ASP A 74 -15.13 4.76 -35.30
N ASN A 75 -13.79 4.77 -35.47
CA ASN A 75 -12.94 3.61 -35.20
C ASN A 75 -11.98 3.81 -34.02
N PHE A 76 -11.34 4.98 -33.90
CA PHE A 76 -10.23 5.22 -32.98
C PHE A 76 -10.59 6.01 -31.72
N LYS A 77 -11.66 6.82 -31.75
CA LYS A 77 -12.10 7.63 -30.59
C LYS A 77 -12.37 6.80 -29.33
N GLN A 78 -12.92 5.59 -29.48
CA GLN A 78 -13.17 4.66 -28.36
C GLN A 78 -11.88 4.23 -27.63
N TYR A 79 -10.73 4.32 -28.31
CA TYR A 79 -9.40 4.00 -27.80
C TYR A 79 -8.65 5.24 -27.27
N GLY A 80 -9.30 6.40 -27.22
CA GLY A 80 -8.74 7.65 -26.69
C GLY A 80 -8.10 8.58 -27.72
N TYR A 81 -8.06 8.21 -29.01
CA TYR A 81 -7.57 9.10 -30.08
C TYR A 81 -8.55 10.26 -30.28
N GLU A 82 -8.14 11.46 -29.86
CA GLU A 82 -9.01 12.64 -29.84
C GLU A 82 -8.58 13.78 -30.78
N TYR A 83 -7.32 13.86 -31.22
CA TYR A 83 -6.85 14.96 -32.09
C TYR A 83 -6.88 14.63 -33.59
N ILE A 84 -7.36 15.57 -34.40
CA ILE A 84 -7.23 15.59 -35.86
C ILE A 84 -6.29 16.74 -36.24
N CYS A 85 -5.01 16.42 -36.47
CA CYS A 85 -3.96 17.39 -36.77
C CYS A 85 -3.75 17.53 -38.28
N VAL A 86 -4.08 18.71 -38.81
CA VAL A 86 -3.65 19.12 -40.16
C VAL A 86 -2.19 19.58 -40.07
N ASP A 87 -1.33 19.04 -40.94
CA ASP A 87 0.12 19.31 -40.94
C ASP A 87 0.50 20.37 -42.00
N GLY A 88 1.75 20.40 -42.48
CA GLY A 88 2.31 21.42 -43.38
C GLY A 88 1.64 21.58 -44.76
N TRP A 89 2.35 22.13 -45.74
CA TRP A 89 1.80 22.47 -47.08
C TRP A 89 0.63 23.46 -47.08
N VAL A 90 0.42 24.18 -45.97
CA VAL A 90 -0.38 25.43 -45.88
C VAL A 90 0.09 26.55 -46.81
N GLY A 91 1.21 26.38 -47.53
CA GLY A 91 1.87 27.41 -48.35
C GLY A 91 1.01 28.01 -49.47
N ASP A 92 -0.02 27.29 -49.92
CA ASP A 92 -0.91 27.69 -51.01
C ASP A 92 -2.03 28.65 -50.58
N THR A 93 -2.21 28.91 -49.29
CA THR A 93 -3.32 29.76 -48.79
C THR A 93 -2.93 31.23 -48.61
N THR A 94 -3.78 32.09 -49.17
CA THR A 94 -3.77 33.54 -49.07
C THR A 94 -5.14 34.09 -48.63
N VAL A 95 -6.13 33.23 -48.37
CA VAL A 95 -7.40 33.66 -47.76
C VAL A 95 -7.15 33.99 -46.30
N HIS A 96 -7.49 35.21 -45.90
CA HIS A 96 -7.15 35.79 -44.60
C HIS A 96 -8.31 36.61 -44.02
N ASN A 97 -8.27 36.82 -42.70
CA ASN A 97 -9.15 37.76 -41.99
C ASN A 97 -8.63 39.21 -42.13
N ALA A 98 -9.31 40.19 -41.52
CA ALA A 98 -8.91 41.60 -41.60
C ALA A 98 -7.51 41.93 -41.00
N ASP A 99 -6.99 41.06 -40.13
CA ASP A 99 -5.68 41.22 -39.47
C ASP A 99 -4.54 40.46 -40.19
N GLY A 100 -4.83 39.83 -41.33
CA GLY A 100 -3.86 39.06 -42.12
C GLY A 100 -3.63 37.62 -41.66
N TYR A 101 -4.48 37.07 -40.79
CA TYR A 101 -4.40 35.67 -40.33
C TYR A 101 -5.15 34.75 -41.27
N ILE A 102 -4.57 33.61 -41.63
CA ILE A 102 -5.18 32.70 -42.61
C ILE A 102 -6.47 32.08 -42.08
N THR A 103 -7.50 31.98 -42.91
CA THR A 103 -8.80 31.41 -42.50
C THR A 103 -9.04 30.01 -43.03
N THR A 104 -8.36 29.59 -44.11
CA THR A 104 -8.47 28.25 -44.70
C THR A 104 -7.10 27.59 -44.86
N TYR A 105 -7.03 26.26 -44.84
CA TYR A 105 -5.81 25.50 -45.11
C TYR A 105 -5.24 25.73 -46.53
N LYS A 106 -6.14 25.87 -47.52
CA LYS A 106 -5.83 26.15 -48.94
C LYS A 106 -6.86 27.09 -49.55
N ASN A 107 -6.44 27.84 -50.57
CA ASN A 107 -7.29 28.77 -51.33
C ASN A 107 -8.52 28.12 -52.01
N ASN A 108 -8.52 26.79 -52.18
CA ASN A 108 -9.61 26.05 -52.85
C ASN A 108 -10.43 25.17 -51.90
N TRP A 109 -10.30 25.35 -50.58
CA TRP A 109 -11.24 24.78 -49.61
C TRP A 109 -12.48 25.66 -49.52
N GLU A 110 -13.66 25.04 -49.44
CA GLU A 110 -14.95 25.72 -49.29
C GLU A 110 -15.13 26.29 -47.87
N HIS A 111 -14.51 25.67 -46.86
CA HIS A 111 -14.73 26.00 -45.46
C HIS A 111 -13.48 26.49 -44.71
N ASP A 112 -13.71 27.31 -43.69
CA ASP A 112 -12.69 27.93 -42.85
C ASP A 112 -12.36 27.08 -41.60
N TRP A 113 -11.36 27.55 -40.83
CA TRP A 113 -10.95 26.91 -39.59
C TRP A 113 -12.07 26.82 -38.55
N LYS A 114 -13.01 27.79 -38.53
CA LYS A 114 -14.16 27.73 -37.61
C LYS A 114 -15.08 26.58 -37.96
N TYR A 115 -15.45 26.42 -39.23
CA TYR A 115 -16.25 25.28 -39.67
C TYR A 115 -15.55 23.96 -39.36
N TRP A 116 -14.24 23.85 -39.62
CA TRP A 116 -13.50 22.62 -39.35
C TRP A 116 -13.37 22.30 -37.87
N ALA A 117 -13.22 23.31 -37.00
CA ALA A 117 -13.31 23.14 -35.56
C ALA A 117 -14.70 22.66 -35.14
N ASP A 118 -15.77 23.38 -35.52
CA ASP A 118 -17.15 23.02 -35.22
C ASP A 118 -17.49 21.59 -35.69
N TYR A 119 -17.00 21.18 -36.88
CA TYR A 119 -17.19 19.84 -37.42
C TYR A 119 -16.46 18.77 -36.60
N VAL A 120 -15.17 18.97 -36.30
CA VAL A 120 -14.35 18.04 -35.51
C VAL A 120 -14.88 17.93 -34.07
N HIS A 121 -15.24 19.06 -33.45
CA HIS A 121 -15.87 19.11 -32.13
C HIS A 121 -17.23 18.41 -32.11
N SER A 122 -18.04 18.50 -33.17
CA SER A 122 -19.32 17.77 -33.27
C SER A 122 -19.18 16.24 -33.23
N LYS A 123 -17.98 15.71 -33.53
CA LYS A 123 -17.64 14.29 -33.40
C LYS A 123 -17.13 13.90 -32.01
N GLY A 124 -16.92 14.87 -31.11
CA GLY A 124 -16.22 14.67 -29.84
C GLY A 124 -14.71 14.49 -30.03
N LEU A 125 -14.14 15.13 -31.04
CA LEU A 125 -12.70 15.20 -31.33
C LEU A 125 -12.22 16.65 -31.20
N LYS A 126 -10.92 16.88 -31.37
CA LYS A 126 -10.21 18.17 -31.25
C LYS A 126 -9.43 18.49 -32.52
N LEU A 127 -9.39 19.76 -32.92
CA LEU A 127 -8.71 20.23 -34.12
C LEU A 127 -7.28 20.67 -33.79
N GLY A 128 -6.29 20.00 -34.40
CA GLY A 128 -4.92 20.48 -34.49
C GLY A 128 -4.66 21.14 -35.85
N MET A 129 -3.95 22.26 -35.85
CA MET A 129 -3.53 22.95 -37.06
C MET A 129 -2.00 23.10 -37.14
N TYR A 130 -1.50 23.38 -38.34
CA TYR A 130 -0.11 23.74 -38.57
C TYR A 130 -0.02 25.21 -39.01
N TYR A 131 0.69 26.04 -38.26
CA TYR A 131 1.14 27.35 -38.70
C TYR A 131 2.24 27.88 -37.79
N ASN A 132 3.17 28.66 -38.33
CA ASN A 132 4.11 29.43 -37.52
C ASN A 132 3.59 30.88 -37.39
N PRO A 133 3.29 31.38 -36.19
CA PRO A 133 2.69 32.71 -36.00
C PRO A 133 3.67 33.86 -36.29
N ALA A 134 4.96 33.58 -36.45
CA ALA A 134 5.94 34.54 -36.95
C ALA A 134 6.00 34.62 -38.48
N TRP A 135 5.05 34.03 -39.22
CA TRP A 135 4.95 34.18 -40.67
C TRP A 135 3.91 35.22 -41.08
N LEU A 136 4.30 36.05 -42.05
CA LEU A 136 3.39 36.93 -42.79
C LEU A 136 3.53 36.63 -44.30
N HIS A 137 2.44 36.28 -44.97
CA HIS A 137 2.50 35.91 -46.40
C HIS A 137 2.83 37.13 -47.28
N ARG A 138 3.78 36.96 -48.22
CA ARG A 138 4.36 38.06 -49.02
C ARG A 138 3.34 38.88 -49.82
N ASP A 139 2.19 38.30 -50.15
CA ASP A 139 1.15 38.96 -50.93
C ASP A 139 0.27 39.88 -50.07
N LEU A 140 0.24 39.67 -48.74
CA LEU A 140 -0.47 40.54 -47.77
C LEU A 140 0.31 41.82 -47.48
N VAL A 141 1.65 41.77 -47.54
CA VAL A 141 2.55 42.93 -47.40
C VAL A 141 2.31 44.00 -48.47
N LYS A 142 1.67 43.65 -49.59
CA LYS A 142 1.34 44.57 -50.68
C LYS A 142 0.09 45.42 -50.43
N ASP A 143 -0.71 45.06 -49.41
CA ASP A 143 -1.95 45.76 -49.07
C ASP A 143 -1.75 46.67 -47.85
N ASP A 144 -1.60 47.96 -48.11
CA ASP A 144 -1.43 49.00 -47.09
C ASP A 144 -2.67 49.19 -46.20
N SER A 145 -3.82 48.61 -46.55
CA SER A 145 -5.03 48.66 -45.72
C SER A 145 -4.97 47.67 -44.55
N LEU A 146 -4.25 46.55 -44.69
CA LEU A 146 -4.11 45.54 -43.63
C LEU A 146 -3.26 46.06 -42.47
N LYS A 147 -3.79 45.97 -41.24
CA LYS A 147 -3.15 46.44 -40.01
C LYS A 147 -2.87 45.30 -39.04
N VAL A 148 -1.91 45.53 -38.15
CA VAL A 148 -1.73 44.74 -36.95
C VAL A 148 -2.93 44.94 -36.03
N VAL A 149 -3.54 43.83 -35.59
CA VAL A 149 -4.76 43.81 -34.78
C VAL A 149 -4.72 44.84 -33.63
N GLY A 150 -5.79 45.63 -33.52
CA GLY A 150 -5.92 46.65 -32.47
C GLY A 150 -5.02 47.87 -32.60
N THR A 151 -4.34 48.07 -33.75
CA THR A 151 -3.44 49.21 -33.99
C THR A 151 -3.62 49.81 -35.39
N ASP A 152 -3.04 51.00 -35.63
CA ASP A 152 -2.94 51.61 -36.97
C ASP A 152 -1.67 51.16 -37.75
N ILE A 153 -0.89 50.23 -37.21
CA ILE A 153 0.41 49.81 -37.76
C ILE A 153 0.16 48.93 -39.01
N PRO A 154 0.67 49.29 -40.22
CA PRO A 154 0.50 48.45 -41.41
C PRO A 154 1.27 47.13 -41.31
N LEU A 155 0.70 46.01 -41.77
CA LEU A 155 1.38 44.71 -41.73
C LEU A 155 2.76 44.73 -42.42
N ARG A 156 2.93 45.56 -43.47
CA ARG A 156 4.21 45.71 -44.18
C ARG A 156 5.37 46.23 -43.31
N SER A 157 5.13 46.89 -42.17
CA SER A 157 6.23 47.33 -41.30
C SER A 157 6.80 46.21 -40.43
N LEU A 158 6.16 45.04 -40.41
CA LEU A 158 6.64 43.87 -39.68
C LEU A 158 7.73 43.07 -40.42
N VAL A 159 8.09 43.46 -41.65
CA VAL A 159 8.98 42.66 -42.50
C VAL A 159 10.19 43.46 -42.97
N ILE A 160 11.27 42.75 -43.29
CA ILE A 160 12.44 43.32 -43.93
C ILE A 160 12.50 42.75 -45.34
N GLU A 161 12.27 43.60 -46.35
CA GLU A 161 12.49 43.21 -47.74
C GLU A 161 14.00 43.27 -48.05
N ASP A 162 14.57 42.15 -48.50
CA ASP A 162 15.97 42.09 -48.90
C ASP A 162 16.14 41.37 -50.25
N PRO A 163 17.07 41.81 -51.14
CA PRO A 163 17.24 41.21 -52.46
C PRO A 163 17.64 39.73 -52.47
N ASN A 164 18.08 39.18 -51.33
CA ASN A 164 18.51 37.79 -51.20
C ASN A 164 17.44 36.90 -50.53
N ASN A 165 16.28 37.47 -50.15
CA ASN A 165 15.22 36.79 -49.40
C ASN A 165 15.69 36.15 -48.08
N LYS A 166 16.73 36.70 -47.42
CA LYS A 166 17.22 36.23 -46.11
C LYS A 166 16.08 36.18 -45.08
N TYR A 167 15.17 37.15 -45.10
CA TYR A 167 14.06 37.24 -44.13
C TYR A 167 12.80 36.50 -44.59
N MET A 168 12.86 35.71 -45.67
CA MET A 168 11.71 34.97 -46.21
C MET A 168 11.93 33.46 -46.15
N HIS A 169 10.95 32.74 -45.62
CA HIS A 169 10.85 31.30 -45.74
C HIS A 169 9.76 30.96 -46.77
N GLN A 170 10.15 30.38 -47.90
CA GLN A 170 9.26 30.05 -49.04
C GLN A 170 8.51 31.28 -49.58
N THR A 171 7.22 31.45 -49.26
CA THR A 171 6.38 32.59 -49.67
C THR A 171 6.07 33.56 -48.53
N ARG A 172 6.71 33.39 -47.37
CA ARG A 172 6.35 34.03 -46.11
C ARG A 172 7.54 34.79 -45.54
N TYR A 173 7.36 36.07 -45.26
CA TYR A 173 8.32 36.81 -44.44
C TYR A 173 8.27 36.27 -43.01
N MET A 174 9.43 36.25 -42.35
CA MET A 174 9.53 36.07 -40.91
C MET A 174 9.38 37.45 -40.26
N VAL A 175 8.50 37.56 -39.28
CA VAL A 175 8.15 38.82 -38.59
C VAL A 175 9.37 39.35 -37.83
N ASN A 176 9.78 40.58 -38.14
CA ASN A 176 10.89 41.27 -37.51
C ASN A 176 10.62 41.47 -36.00
N PRO A 177 11.41 40.87 -35.09
CA PRO A 177 11.16 40.99 -33.64
C PRO A 177 11.22 42.44 -33.15
N ASP A 178 12.07 43.27 -33.78
CA ASP A 178 12.29 44.67 -33.39
C ASP A 178 11.23 45.65 -33.96
N ALA A 179 10.32 45.18 -34.80
CA ALA A 179 9.29 46.05 -35.40
C ALA A 179 8.15 46.34 -34.41
N PRO A 180 7.70 47.61 -34.28
CA PRO A 180 6.48 47.93 -33.55
C PRO A 180 5.28 47.14 -34.12
N GLY A 181 4.48 46.53 -33.24
CA GLY A 181 3.34 45.68 -33.62
C GLY A 181 3.65 44.19 -33.76
N SER A 182 4.91 43.75 -33.69
CA SER A 182 5.25 42.33 -33.87
C SER A 182 4.70 41.43 -32.77
N LYS A 183 4.73 41.88 -31.51
CA LYS A 183 4.11 41.15 -30.39
C LYS A 183 2.61 41.05 -30.60
N GLU A 184 1.95 42.17 -30.87
CA GLU A 184 0.50 42.27 -31.08
C GLU A 184 0.04 41.37 -32.24
N TYR A 185 0.79 41.33 -33.34
CA TYR A 185 0.50 40.46 -34.48
C TYR A 185 0.58 38.97 -34.12
N VAL A 186 1.69 38.53 -33.52
CA VAL A 186 1.90 37.12 -33.11
C VAL A 186 0.84 36.68 -32.11
N GLN A 187 0.58 37.51 -31.08
CA GLN A 187 -0.39 37.20 -30.03
C GLN A 187 -1.83 37.22 -30.54
N GLY A 188 -2.13 38.15 -31.44
CA GLY A 188 -3.42 38.21 -32.11
C GLY A 188 -3.71 36.97 -32.96
N MET A 189 -2.70 36.43 -33.65
CA MET A 189 -2.88 35.21 -34.46
C MET A 189 -3.21 34.00 -33.57
N ILE A 190 -2.49 33.82 -32.46
CA ILE A 190 -2.78 32.74 -31.49
C ILE A 190 -4.20 32.90 -30.90
N LYS A 191 -4.56 34.11 -30.46
CA LYS A 191 -5.90 34.42 -29.93
C LYS A 191 -7.01 34.22 -30.97
N TYR A 192 -6.74 34.53 -32.24
CA TYR A 192 -7.67 34.26 -33.34
C TYR A 192 -7.91 32.76 -33.50
N TYR A 193 -6.86 31.93 -33.54
CA TYR A 193 -7.01 30.48 -33.68
C TYR A 193 -7.75 29.84 -32.48
N ILE A 194 -7.47 30.28 -31.26
CA ILE A 194 -8.29 29.93 -30.07
C ILE A 194 -9.75 30.32 -30.29
N SER A 195 -10.02 31.55 -30.74
CA SER A 195 -11.39 32.06 -30.92
C SER A 195 -12.23 31.33 -31.99
N VAL A 196 -11.58 30.67 -32.95
CA VAL A 196 -12.24 29.82 -33.96
C VAL A 196 -12.26 28.35 -33.59
N GLY A 197 -11.77 27.95 -32.41
CA GLY A 197 -11.88 26.60 -31.87
C GLY A 197 -10.73 25.64 -32.20
N VAL A 198 -9.51 26.15 -32.44
CA VAL A 198 -8.32 25.30 -32.59
C VAL A 198 -7.79 24.89 -31.22
N ASP A 199 -7.65 23.59 -30.99
CA ASP A 199 -7.20 23.00 -29.71
C ASP A 199 -5.67 22.80 -29.64
N LEU A 200 -4.99 22.72 -30.79
CA LEU A 200 -3.55 22.52 -30.90
C LEU A 200 -2.96 23.27 -32.09
N ILE A 201 -1.79 23.90 -31.91
CA ILE A 201 -1.00 24.46 -33.01
C ILE A 201 0.41 23.85 -33.07
N LYS A 202 0.71 23.18 -34.19
CA LYS A 202 2.05 22.71 -34.56
C LYS A 202 2.81 23.86 -35.21
N ILE A 203 3.81 24.35 -34.49
CA ILE A 203 4.66 25.50 -34.84
C ILE A 203 6.00 24.95 -35.31
N ASP A 204 6.19 24.95 -36.62
CA ASP A 204 7.35 24.39 -37.31
C ASP A 204 8.29 25.50 -37.82
N PHE A 205 9.47 25.10 -38.29
CA PHE A 205 10.50 25.94 -38.90
C PHE A 205 11.10 27.03 -37.98
N LEU A 206 10.95 26.89 -36.66
CA LEU A 206 11.47 27.84 -35.65
C LEU A 206 12.97 28.11 -35.78
N ARG A 207 13.78 27.10 -36.15
CA ARG A 207 15.23 27.26 -36.40
C ARG A 207 15.57 28.28 -37.47
N TYR A 208 14.69 28.51 -38.45
CA TYR A 208 14.95 29.47 -39.53
C TYR A 208 14.74 30.90 -39.04
N TYR A 209 13.76 31.12 -38.17
CA TYR A 209 13.59 32.39 -37.46
C TYR A 209 14.84 32.74 -36.66
N GLU A 210 15.32 31.76 -35.87
CA GLU A 210 16.54 31.86 -35.08
C GLU A 210 17.81 32.05 -35.93
N THR A 211 17.94 31.37 -37.06
CA THR A 211 19.07 31.54 -38.00
C THR A 211 19.14 32.96 -38.56
N VAL A 212 17.99 33.63 -38.67
CA VAL A 212 17.86 34.95 -39.32
C VAL A 212 17.99 36.11 -38.33
N TYR A 213 17.37 35.98 -37.15
CA TYR A 213 17.29 37.01 -36.11
C TYR A 213 18.11 36.73 -34.84
N GLY A 214 18.59 35.50 -34.63
CA GLY A 214 19.35 35.08 -33.46
C GLY A 214 18.51 34.43 -32.36
N HIS A 215 19.20 33.89 -31.34
CA HIS A 215 18.58 33.11 -30.26
C HIS A 215 17.67 33.94 -29.35
N GLU A 216 18.09 35.14 -28.94
CA GLU A 216 17.26 36.04 -28.12
C GLU A 216 15.92 36.39 -28.80
N ALA A 217 15.91 36.51 -30.13
CA ALA A 217 14.68 36.76 -30.89
C ALA A 217 13.73 35.56 -30.89
N VAL A 218 14.24 34.32 -31.02
CA VAL A 218 13.36 33.13 -30.97
C VAL A 218 12.85 32.88 -29.54
N LYS A 219 13.68 33.14 -28.53
CA LYS A 219 13.28 33.14 -27.10
C LYS A 219 12.18 34.15 -26.81
N GLN A 220 12.30 35.38 -27.34
CA GLN A 220 11.26 36.40 -27.25
C GLN A 220 9.95 35.95 -27.94
N LEU A 221 10.06 35.36 -29.14
CA LEU A 221 8.92 34.80 -29.87
C LEU A 221 8.21 33.69 -29.07
N TYR A 222 8.95 32.76 -28.47
CA TYR A 222 8.39 31.72 -27.58
C TYR A 222 7.58 32.34 -26.43
N GLY A 223 8.13 33.38 -25.79
CA GLY A 223 7.45 34.13 -24.73
C GLY A 223 6.13 34.77 -25.19
N TRP A 224 6.11 35.41 -26.36
CA TRP A 224 4.89 36.00 -26.92
C TRP A 224 3.83 34.95 -27.21
N ILE A 225 4.21 33.81 -27.79
CA ILE A 225 3.29 32.72 -28.14
C ILE A 225 2.68 32.13 -26.86
N ARG A 226 3.50 31.78 -25.85
CA ARG A 226 3.01 31.20 -24.59
C ARG A 226 2.14 32.18 -23.79
N GLU A 227 2.48 33.47 -23.75
CA GLU A 227 1.65 34.50 -23.10
C GLU A 227 0.27 34.66 -23.77
N ALA A 228 0.17 34.42 -25.09
CA ALA A 228 -1.11 34.46 -25.80
C ALA A 228 -1.89 33.14 -25.78
N ALA A 229 -1.20 32.01 -25.64
CA ALA A 229 -1.80 30.68 -25.59
C ALA A 229 -2.37 30.34 -24.21
N GLY A 230 -1.67 30.74 -23.14
CA GLY A 230 -2.03 30.34 -21.78
C GLY A 230 -2.11 28.81 -21.64
N ASP A 231 -3.25 28.34 -21.15
CA ASP A 231 -3.67 26.93 -21.10
C ASP A 231 -4.77 26.59 -22.13
N ASP A 232 -5.16 27.55 -23.00
CA ASP A 232 -6.33 27.44 -23.90
C ASP A 232 -6.04 26.67 -25.20
N ILE A 233 -4.75 26.52 -25.58
CA ILE A 233 -4.31 25.80 -26.79
C ILE A 233 -2.98 25.09 -26.56
N ILE A 234 -2.83 23.86 -27.08
CA ILE A 234 -1.57 23.10 -27.01
C ILE A 234 -0.54 23.69 -27.97
N LEU A 235 0.64 24.03 -27.47
CA LEU A 235 1.78 24.48 -28.27
C LEU A 235 2.73 23.31 -28.56
N TYR A 236 2.82 22.93 -29.83
CA TYR A 236 3.69 21.85 -30.30
C TYR A 236 4.82 22.41 -31.16
N TYR A 237 6.04 22.47 -30.60
CA TYR A 237 7.21 23.03 -31.28
C TYR A 237 7.95 21.94 -32.08
N ALA A 238 8.26 22.28 -33.33
CA ALA A 238 9.01 21.44 -34.26
C ALA A 238 10.14 22.24 -34.91
N ASN A 239 11.21 21.53 -35.32
CA ASN A 239 12.24 22.08 -36.21
C ASN A 239 12.95 23.31 -35.59
N THR A 240 13.20 23.20 -34.28
CA THR A 240 13.96 24.09 -33.39
C THR A 240 15.45 23.74 -33.43
N ASN A 241 16.36 24.67 -33.10
CA ASN A 241 17.77 24.28 -32.96
C ASN A 241 18.06 23.58 -31.64
N ASN A 242 17.20 23.71 -30.61
CA ASN A 242 17.39 23.05 -29.31
C ASN A 242 18.71 23.49 -28.64
N VAL A 243 18.98 24.79 -28.67
CA VAL A 243 20.19 25.39 -28.07
C VAL A 243 20.27 25.05 -26.59
N ASN A 244 21.48 24.73 -26.11
CA ASN A 244 21.73 24.35 -24.71
C ASN A 244 20.82 23.20 -24.26
N HIS A 245 20.68 22.15 -25.09
CA HIS A 245 19.79 21.01 -24.83
C HIS A 245 18.31 21.42 -24.65
N ALA A 246 17.84 22.31 -25.52
CA ALA A 246 16.47 22.84 -25.59
C ALA A 246 15.98 23.63 -24.36
N GLU A 247 16.88 24.31 -23.63
CA GLU A 247 16.56 24.92 -22.33
C GLU A 247 15.41 25.93 -22.35
N ASP A 248 15.21 26.65 -23.45
CA ASP A 248 14.15 27.67 -23.60
C ASP A 248 12.86 27.11 -24.25
N GLU A 249 12.99 26.16 -25.17
CA GLU A 249 11.84 25.47 -25.76
C GLU A 249 11.00 24.79 -24.67
N VAL A 250 11.63 24.07 -23.73
CA VAL A 250 10.91 23.30 -22.70
C VAL A 250 10.19 24.16 -21.65
N LEU A 251 10.48 25.46 -21.59
CA LEU A 251 9.77 26.42 -20.72
C LEU A 251 8.45 26.89 -21.33
N THR A 252 8.25 26.69 -22.64
CA THR A 252 7.20 27.35 -23.42
C THR A 252 6.44 26.45 -24.38
N ALA A 253 6.93 25.24 -24.66
CA ALA A 253 6.24 24.19 -25.40
C ALA A 253 5.48 23.21 -24.47
N ASP A 254 4.30 22.74 -24.88
CA ASP A 254 3.67 21.57 -24.25
C ASP A 254 4.21 20.28 -24.89
N ILE A 255 4.54 20.32 -26.19
CA ILE A 255 5.09 19.21 -26.96
C ILE A 255 6.32 19.69 -27.75
N LEU A 256 7.42 18.95 -27.73
CA LEU A 256 8.67 19.25 -28.46
C LEU A 256 9.14 18.03 -29.26
N ARG A 257 9.41 18.22 -30.56
CA ARG A 257 9.93 17.14 -31.44
C ARG A 257 11.32 16.64 -31.03
N ALA A 258 11.44 15.32 -30.87
CA ALA A 258 12.65 14.61 -30.46
C ALA A 258 13.55 14.15 -31.63
N SER A 259 12.99 13.99 -32.82
CA SER A 259 13.69 13.49 -34.01
C SER A 259 13.29 14.26 -35.26
N GLU A 260 14.00 14.01 -36.36
CA GLU A 260 13.60 14.49 -37.68
C GLU A 260 12.20 14.04 -38.11
N ASP A 261 11.74 14.57 -39.25
CA ASP A 261 10.44 14.21 -39.81
C ASP A 261 10.40 12.75 -40.23
N TRP A 262 9.29 12.08 -39.91
CA TRP A 262 9.07 10.71 -40.32
C TRP A 262 9.23 10.54 -41.83
N ARG A 263 9.98 9.52 -42.24
CA ARG A 263 10.18 9.14 -43.65
C ARG A 263 10.71 7.72 -43.80
N THR A 264 10.42 7.09 -44.93
CA THR A 264 11.05 5.83 -45.35
C THR A 264 12.25 6.08 -46.26
N ASN A 265 12.98 5.00 -46.59
CA ASN A 265 14.05 5.00 -47.58
C ASN A 265 13.71 3.97 -48.65
N SER A 266 14.00 4.22 -49.93
CA SER A 266 13.77 3.24 -51.00
C SER A 266 14.61 1.96 -50.84
N ALA A 267 15.76 2.04 -50.15
CA ALA A 267 16.57 0.88 -49.78
C ALA A 267 16.10 0.19 -48.47
N TYR A 268 15.31 0.88 -47.64
CA TYR A 268 14.76 0.37 -46.38
C TYR A 268 13.29 0.80 -46.25
N PRO A 269 12.39 0.18 -47.03
CA PRO A 269 10.97 0.50 -47.00
C PRO A 269 10.33 0.00 -45.71
N GLY A 270 9.75 0.91 -44.94
CA GLY A 270 9.05 0.59 -43.69
C GLY A 270 9.42 1.49 -42.52
N VAL A 271 8.73 1.28 -41.40
CA VAL A 271 8.85 2.12 -40.20
C VAL A 271 10.23 2.06 -39.54
N TRP A 272 11.00 0.99 -39.75
CA TRP A 272 12.25 0.74 -39.04
C TRP A 272 13.38 1.71 -39.37
N TRP A 273 13.43 2.20 -40.61
CA TRP A 273 14.48 3.12 -41.07
C TRP A 273 14.53 4.42 -40.23
N HIS A 274 13.39 5.09 -40.07
CA HIS A 274 13.27 6.26 -39.18
C HIS A 274 13.23 5.86 -37.70
N THR A 275 12.78 4.65 -37.35
CA THR A 275 12.70 4.24 -35.95
C THR A 275 14.09 4.02 -35.32
N SER A 276 15.02 3.36 -36.03
CA SER A 276 16.29 2.93 -35.45
C SER A 276 17.54 3.15 -36.33
N ILE A 277 17.45 2.95 -37.65
CA ILE A 277 18.66 2.83 -38.50
C ILE A 277 19.30 4.20 -38.81
N ARG A 278 18.48 5.20 -39.16
CA ARG A 278 19.01 6.38 -39.85
C ARG A 278 19.96 7.21 -38.98
N GLU A 279 21.22 7.29 -39.44
CA GLU A 279 22.32 8.00 -38.75
C GLU A 279 22.45 7.60 -37.27
N ARG A 280 22.22 6.32 -36.97
CA ARG A 280 22.26 5.72 -35.63
C ARG A 280 23.52 6.11 -34.85
N GLY A 281 23.32 6.39 -33.55
CA GLY A 281 24.37 6.78 -32.60
C GLY A 281 24.76 8.27 -32.66
N LYS A 282 24.10 9.08 -33.51
CA LYS A 282 24.40 10.50 -33.70
C LYS A 282 23.29 11.40 -33.16
N VAL A 283 23.64 12.09 -32.08
CA VAL A 283 22.85 13.16 -31.47
C VAL A 283 23.57 14.51 -31.66
N LYS A 284 22.82 15.61 -31.59
CA LYS A 284 23.33 16.97 -31.75
C LYS A 284 22.67 17.92 -30.75
N ASP A 285 23.46 18.87 -30.26
CA ASP A 285 23.01 20.07 -29.58
C ASP A 285 23.10 21.26 -30.54
N HIS A 286 22.35 22.34 -30.29
CA HIS A 286 22.32 23.59 -31.08
C HIS A 286 22.06 23.42 -32.60
N SER A 287 21.45 22.31 -33.03
CA SER A 287 21.20 22.06 -34.45
C SER A 287 20.05 21.07 -34.70
N TRP A 288 19.02 21.51 -35.42
CA TRP A 288 18.00 20.58 -35.92
C TRP A 288 18.57 19.56 -36.92
N PRO A 289 18.13 18.29 -36.89
CA PRO A 289 17.37 17.65 -35.83
C PRO A 289 18.29 17.16 -34.71
N PRO A 290 17.85 17.17 -33.44
CA PRO A 290 18.67 16.72 -32.32
C PRO A 290 19.04 15.24 -32.44
N ALA A 291 18.17 14.43 -33.06
CA ALA A 291 18.52 13.11 -33.58
C ALA A 291 17.85 12.82 -34.93
N TYR A 292 18.44 11.90 -35.67
CA TYR A 292 18.05 11.54 -37.04
C TYR A 292 17.18 10.29 -37.16
N ASN A 293 16.96 9.59 -36.05
CA ASN A 293 16.01 8.50 -35.87
C ASN A 293 15.29 8.66 -34.53
N LEU A 294 14.16 7.98 -34.38
CA LEU A 294 13.28 8.08 -33.22
C LEU A 294 13.96 7.62 -31.92
N PHE A 295 14.64 6.48 -31.93
CA PHE A 295 15.32 5.93 -30.75
C PHE A 295 16.29 6.93 -30.14
N ASP A 296 17.25 7.41 -30.94
CA ASP A 296 18.32 8.27 -30.43
C ASP A 296 17.76 9.60 -29.91
N GLY A 297 16.69 10.12 -30.52
CA GLY A 297 16.02 11.35 -30.10
C GLY A 297 15.31 11.24 -28.76
N LEU A 298 14.52 10.17 -28.58
CA LEU A 298 13.83 9.90 -27.33
C LEU A 298 14.81 9.57 -26.20
N ILE A 299 15.92 8.85 -26.49
CA ILE A 299 16.99 8.62 -25.52
C ILE A 299 17.66 9.95 -25.12
N TRP A 300 18.02 10.79 -26.09
CA TRP A 300 18.72 12.06 -25.88
C TRP A 300 17.96 13.01 -24.95
N PHE A 301 16.69 13.27 -25.26
CA PHE A 301 15.78 14.15 -24.51
C PHE A 301 15.02 13.44 -23.37
N SER A 302 15.41 12.21 -23.01
CA SER A 302 14.73 11.46 -21.93
C SER A 302 14.84 12.10 -20.55
N ASP A 303 15.73 13.07 -20.31
CA ASP A 303 15.76 13.88 -19.09
C ASP A 303 14.78 15.06 -19.08
N LEU A 304 14.48 15.59 -20.27
CA LEU A 304 13.54 16.70 -20.48
C LEU A 304 12.08 16.25 -20.27
N SER A 305 11.73 15.03 -20.68
CA SER A 305 10.36 14.50 -20.48
C SER A 305 10.05 14.15 -19.01
N GLY A 306 8.77 14.07 -18.67
CA GLY A 306 8.31 13.62 -17.34
C GLY A 306 6.89 14.08 -17.04
N ARG A 307 6.27 13.52 -15.99
CA ARG A 307 5.03 14.09 -15.44
C ARG A 307 5.30 15.54 -14.99
N GLY A 308 4.42 16.46 -15.35
CA GLY A 308 4.63 17.89 -15.09
C GLY A 308 5.69 18.57 -15.96
N LYS A 309 6.19 17.92 -17.02
CA LYS A 309 7.15 18.50 -17.99
C LYS A 309 6.60 18.43 -19.42
N VAL A 310 7.36 19.01 -20.35
CA VAL A 310 7.15 18.90 -21.80
C VAL A 310 7.04 17.44 -22.27
N VAL A 311 6.14 17.20 -23.23
CA VAL A 311 6.05 15.94 -23.97
C VAL A 311 7.14 15.93 -25.03
N ILE A 312 8.01 14.92 -25.00
CA ILE A 312 9.06 14.72 -26.00
C ILE A 312 8.53 13.78 -27.07
N ASP A 313 8.42 14.27 -28.30
CA ASP A 313 7.54 13.70 -29.33
C ASP A 313 8.28 13.09 -30.53
N GLY A 314 7.83 11.90 -30.91
CA GLY A 314 8.43 11.07 -31.96
C GLY A 314 7.91 11.26 -33.39
N ASP A 315 7.20 12.37 -33.65
CA ASP A 315 6.40 12.59 -34.87
C ASP A 315 5.32 11.51 -35.06
N TYR A 316 4.76 11.40 -36.26
CA TYR A 316 3.69 10.45 -36.59
C TYR A 316 4.22 9.07 -37.03
N SER A 317 3.32 8.10 -37.11
CA SER A 317 3.62 6.71 -37.52
C SER A 317 2.80 6.32 -38.73
N VAL A 318 3.41 5.65 -39.71
CA VAL A 318 2.69 5.10 -40.87
C VAL A 318 3.00 3.61 -40.96
N MET A 319 2.23 2.78 -40.28
CA MET A 319 2.43 1.33 -40.23
C MET A 319 2.19 0.65 -41.58
N SER A 320 1.35 1.24 -42.43
CA SER A 320 1.16 0.82 -43.82
C SER A 320 2.39 1.03 -44.71
N SER A 321 3.45 1.70 -44.20
CA SER A 321 4.68 1.94 -44.97
C SER A 321 5.57 0.70 -45.11
N GLY A 322 5.26 -0.37 -44.37
CA GLY A 322 5.99 -1.63 -44.34
C GLY A 322 6.85 -1.81 -43.09
N GLY A 323 7.60 -2.92 -43.09
CA GLY A 323 8.34 -3.43 -41.94
C GLY A 323 7.67 -4.64 -41.30
N THR A 324 8.40 -5.32 -40.41
CA THR A 324 7.91 -6.50 -39.68
C THR A 324 7.00 -6.11 -38.52
N ASP A 325 6.22 -7.05 -38.00
CA ASP A 325 5.39 -6.79 -36.82
C ASP A 325 6.25 -6.50 -35.58
N ALA A 326 7.45 -7.08 -35.48
CA ALA A 326 8.43 -6.74 -34.45
C ALA A 326 8.84 -5.26 -34.53
N GLU A 327 9.15 -4.74 -35.71
CA GLU A 327 9.50 -3.32 -35.94
C GLU A 327 8.36 -2.36 -35.59
N LYS A 328 7.11 -2.73 -35.95
CA LYS A 328 5.91 -1.94 -35.64
C LYS A 328 5.61 -1.92 -34.14
N LYS A 329 5.67 -3.09 -33.48
CA LYS A 329 5.56 -3.21 -32.02
C LYS A 329 6.62 -2.39 -31.32
N THR A 330 7.89 -2.47 -31.75
CA THR A 330 8.98 -1.66 -31.21
C THR A 330 8.72 -0.17 -31.35
N ARG A 331 8.25 0.32 -32.51
CA ARG A 331 7.92 1.74 -32.69
C ARG A 331 6.83 2.20 -31.72
N MET A 332 5.74 1.42 -31.58
CA MET A 332 4.65 1.76 -30.66
C MET A 332 5.07 1.68 -29.19
N SER A 333 5.75 0.61 -28.78
CA SER A 333 6.30 0.48 -27.43
C SER A 333 7.27 1.60 -27.09
N LEU A 334 8.11 2.05 -28.03
CA LEU A 334 9.06 3.14 -27.78
C LEU A 334 8.37 4.50 -27.59
N LEU A 335 7.37 4.82 -28.41
CA LEU A 335 6.57 6.04 -28.24
C LEU A 335 5.83 6.01 -26.89
N ALA A 336 5.18 4.89 -26.57
CA ALA A 336 4.46 4.74 -25.32
C ALA A 336 5.38 4.77 -24.08
N MET A 337 6.54 4.10 -24.14
CA MET A 337 7.52 4.06 -23.04
C MET A 337 8.16 5.42 -22.78
N SER A 338 8.39 6.22 -23.82
CA SER A 338 8.95 7.57 -23.67
C SER A 338 7.92 8.62 -23.20
N GLY A 339 6.64 8.27 -23.14
CA GLY A 339 5.55 9.20 -22.92
C GLY A 339 5.30 10.15 -24.10
N SER A 340 5.82 9.83 -25.30
CA SER A 340 5.54 10.57 -26.54
C SER A 340 4.05 10.54 -26.86
N SER A 341 3.60 11.49 -27.69
CA SER A 341 2.33 11.35 -28.41
C SER A 341 2.36 10.09 -29.28
N ILE A 342 1.19 9.48 -29.49
CA ILE A 342 1.00 8.40 -30.45
C ILE A 342 0.10 8.93 -31.56
N ASN A 343 0.75 9.37 -32.63
CA ASN A 343 0.13 10.04 -33.77
C ASN A 343 0.02 9.09 -34.96
N ILE A 344 -1.21 8.73 -35.36
CA ILE A 344 -1.51 7.93 -36.55
C ILE A 344 -1.29 8.81 -37.79
N GLY A 345 -0.36 8.44 -38.66
CA GLY A 345 -0.17 9.03 -40.00
C GLY A 345 -0.68 8.13 -41.13
N ASP A 346 -1.11 6.91 -40.83
CA ASP A 346 -1.89 6.07 -41.74
C ASP A 346 -3.21 6.77 -42.10
N ARG A 347 -3.76 6.41 -43.26
CA ARG A 347 -4.97 7.02 -43.82
C ARG A 347 -6.11 6.01 -43.78
N TYR A 348 -7.35 6.50 -43.72
CA TYR A 348 -8.56 5.65 -43.82
C TYR A 348 -8.53 4.69 -45.02
N SER A 349 -7.86 5.07 -46.11
CA SER A 349 -7.79 4.31 -47.36
C SER A 349 -6.60 3.37 -47.50
N ASN A 350 -5.65 3.34 -46.56
CA ASN A 350 -4.42 2.55 -46.70
C ASN A 350 -3.91 1.85 -45.42
N ILE A 351 -4.52 2.07 -44.25
CA ILE A 351 -4.08 1.44 -43.00
C ILE A 351 -4.03 -0.10 -43.08
N GLY A 352 -4.99 -0.72 -43.77
CA GLY A 352 -5.13 -2.20 -43.77
C GLY A 352 -5.30 -2.73 -42.35
N ASP A 353 -4.77 -3.92 -42.08
CA ASP A 353 -4.87 -4.59 -40.77
C ASP A 353 -3.81 -4.07 -39.76
N ASN A 354 -3.33 -2.83 -39.91
CA ASN A 354 -2.32 -2.23 -39.00
C ASN A 354 -2.94 -1.43 -37.85
N ASP A 355 -4.25 -1.38 -37.73
CA ASP A 355 -4.97 -0.80 -36.59
C ASP A 355 -4.59 -1.49 -35.26
N VAL A 356 -4.33 -2.80 -35.28
CA VAL A 356 -3.92 -3.61 -34.13
C VAL A 356 -2.68 -3.09 -33.37
N PHE A 357 -1.79 -2.34 -34.03
CA PHE A 357 -0.63 -1.73 -33.37
C PHE A 357 -0.98 -0.46 -32.59
N TYR A 358 -2.06 0.22 -32.98
CA TYR A 358 -2.57 1.44 -32.35
C TYR A 358 -3.61 1.18 -31.26
N THR A 359 -4.25 0.01 -31.27
CA THR A 359 -5.41 -0.33 -30.41
C THR A 359 -5.09 -1.27 -29.24
N ASN A 360 -3.81 -1.48 -28.90
CA ASN A 360 -3.41 -2.31 -27.75
C ASN A 360 -3.94 -1.68 -26.43
N PRO A 361 -4.85 -2.34 -25.69
CA PRO A 361 -5.54 -1.74 -24.56
C PRO A 361 -4.63 -1.48 -23.37
N GLU A 362 -3.59 -2.28 -23.15
CA GLU A 362 -2.66 -2.09 -22.03
C GLU A 362 -1.72 -0.91 -22.27
N ILE A 363 -1.25 -0.72 -23.51
CA ILE A 363 -0.46 0.44 -23.92
C ILE A 363 -1.28 1.74 -23.81
N LEU A 364 -2.56 1.69 -24.23
CA LEU A 364 -3.44 2.86 -24.18
C LEU A 364 -3.86 3.23 -22.76
N GLU A 365 -4.16 2.27 -21.90
CA GLU A 365 -4.44 2.54 -20.47
C GLU A 365 -3.19 3.07 -19.75
N MET A 366 -1.99 2.59 -20.12
CA MET A 366 -0.71 3.13 -19.63
C MET A 366 -0.51 4.61 -20.06
N ASN A 367 -0.76 4.97 -21.32
CA ASN A 367 -0.74 6.36 -21.80
C ASN A 367 -1.78 7.22 -21.06
N LYS A 368 -3.02 6.73 -20.93
CA LYS A 368 -4.11 7.42 -20.21
C LYS A 368 -3.81 7.65 -18.72
N LYS A 369 -3.03 6.78 -18.09
CA LYS A 369 -2.48 6.96 -16.72
C LYS A 369 -1.29 7.93 -16.66
N GLY A 370 -0.91 8.56 -17.76
CA GLY A 370 0.18 9.55 -17.81
C GLY A 370 1.58 8.93 -17.61
N PHE A 371 1.82 7.74 -18.14
CA PHE A 371 3.12 7.07 -18.05
C PHE A 371 4.22 7.81 -18.81
N VAL A 372 5.39 7.92 -18.18
CA VAL A 372 6.62 8.42 -18.81
C VAL A 372 7.80 7.62 -18.25
N GLY A 373 8.33 6.69 -19.03
CA GLY A 373 9.51 5.92 -18.70
C GLY A 373 10.83 6.59 -19.10
N LYS A 374 11.93 5.96 -18.72
CA LYS A 374 13.32 6.38 -18.97
C LYS A 374 14.18 5.20 -19.45
N PRO A 375 15.18 5.42 -20.31
CA PRO A 375 16.19 4.41 -20.59
C PRO A 375 17.11 4.23 -19.37
N LEU A 376 17.69 3.04 -19.19
CA LEU A 376 18.71 2.81 -18.16
C LEU A 376 20.02 3.58 -18.43
N SER A 377 20.24 4.05 -19.67
CA SER A 377 21.32 4.97 -20.02
C SER A 377 20.89 6.00 -21.07
N ARG A 378 21.31 7.25 -20.90
CA ARG A 378 21.16 8.33 -21.89
C ARG A 378 22.20 8.33 -23.02
N ASP A 379 23.24 7.50 -22.91
CA ASP A 379 24.18 7.30 -24.01
C ASP A 379 23.52 6.43 -25.11
N VAL A 380 23.22 7.04 -26.24
CA VAL A 380 22.59 6.41 -27.42
C VAL A 380 23.40 5.23 -28.01
N ASN A 381 24.69 5.12 -27.68
CA ASN A 381 25.55 4.01 -28.10
C ASN A 381 25.61 2.88 -27.04
N SER A 382 25.11 3.12 -25.83
CA SER A 382 25.07 2.11 -24.78
C SER A 382 23.96 1.09 -25.04
N PRO A 383 24.21 -0.23 -24.89
CA PRO A 383 23.15 -1.24 -24.91
C PRO A 383 22.05 -0.98 -23.86
N LEU A 384 22.38 -0.34 -22.75
CA LEU A 384 21.42 0.04 -21.71
C LEU A 384 20.41 1.12 -22.15
N SER A 385 20.67 1.84 -23.24
CA SER A 385 19.68 2.75 -23.84
C SER A 385 18.53 2.02 -24.55
N GLN A 386 18.69 0.71 -24.79
CA GLN A 386 17.67 -0.19 -25.34
C GLN A 386 16.86 -0.89 -24.23
N ILE A 387 17.08 -0.56 -22.95
CA ILE A 387 16.28 -1.05 -21.82
C ILE A 387 15.63 0.16 -21.17
N TRP A 388 14.30 0.19 -21.18
CA TRP A 388 13.51 1.29 -20.63
C TRP A 388 12.67 0.81 -19.45
N GLN A 389 12.49 1.66 -18.45
CA GLN A 389 11.65 1.40 -17.29
C GLN A 389 10.80 2.62 -16.91
N GLY A 390 9.69 2.39 -16.23
CA GLY A 390 8.94 3.41 -15.52
C GLY A 390 7.91 2.78 -14.59
N GLN A 391 7.37 3.58 -13.68
CA GLN A 391 6.36 3.13 -12.73
C GLN A 391 5.05 3.93 -12.91
N LEU A 392 3.92 3.24 -12.84
CA LEU A 392 2.59 3.83 -12.73
C LEU A 392 2.31 4.24 -11.28
N SER A 393 1.28 5.07 -11.08
CA SER A 393 0.87 5.54 -9.75
C SER A 393 0.22 4.45 -8.87
N ASP A 394 -0.12 3.30 -9.44
CA ASP A 394 -0.58 2.09 -8.74
C ASP A 394 0.57 1.12 -8.39
N ASN A 395 1.80 1.62 -8.38
CA ASN A 395 3.05 0.89 -8.17
C ASN A 395 3.42 -0.15 -9.24
N THR A 396 2.58 -0.39 -10.27
CA THR A 396 2.91 -1.24 -11.42
C THR A 396 4.16 -0.73 -12.13
N TRP A 397 5.12 -1.60 -12.38
CA TRP A 397 6.29 -1.30 -13.22
C TRP A 397 6.05 -1.73 -14.65
N ILE A 398 6.47 -0.89 -15.60
CA ILE A 398 6.51 -1.23 -17.02
C ILE A 398 7.97 -1.19 -17.47
N VAL A 399 8.42 -2.26 -18.12
CA VAL A 399 9.79 -2.41 -18.61
C VAL A 399 9.75 -2.81 -20.08
N ALA A 400 10.54 -2.13 -20.93
CA ALA A 400 10.70 -2.51 -22.33
C ALA A 400 12.14 -2.95 -22.61
N LEU A 401 12.28 -4.18 -23.10
CA LEU A 401 13.54 -4.76 -23.56
C LEU A 401 13.57 -4.70 -25.09
N PHE A 402 14.26 -3.71 -25.63
CA PHE A 402 14.36 -3.50 -27.08
C PHE A 402 15.61 -4.17 -27.66
N ASN A 403 15.48 -4.65 -28.89
CA ASN A 403 16.60 -5.07 -29.73
C ASN A 403 16.66 -4.20 -30.98
N ARG A 404 17.71 -3.37 -31.13
CA ARG A 404 17.96 -2.56 -32.33
C ARG A 404 18.78 -3.26 -33.40
N GLU A 405 19.24 -4.49 -33.16
CA GLU A 405 20.18 -5.22 -34.03
C GLU A 405 19.48 -6.24 -34.94
N ASP A 406 20.11 -6.59 -36.08
CA ASP A 406 19.60 -7.56 -37.08
C ASP A 406 19.65 -9.03 -36.62
N THR A 407 20.08 -9.31 -35.38
CA THR A 407 20.19 -10.66 -34.81
C THR A 407 19.52 -10.71 -33.43
N PRO A 408 19.01 -11.86 -32.97
CA PRO A 408 18.47 -11.98 -31.62
C PRO A 408 19.51 -11.51 -30.58
N GLN A 409 19.07 -10.76 -29.59
CA GLN A 409 19.94 -10.23 -28.53
C GLN A 409 19.40 -10.60 -27.16
N GLU A 410 20.28 -11.10 -26.30
CA GLU A 410 19.94 -11.21 -24.89
C GLU A 410 19.72 -9.81 -24.29
N ARG A 411 18.59 -9.66 -23.60
CA ARG A 411 18.22 -8.47 -22.82
C ARG A 411 17.69 -8.95 -21.48
N SER A 412 18.01 -8.22 -20.42
CA SER A 412 17.62 -8.57 -19.06
C SER A 412 17.36 -7.35 -18.20
N ILE A 413 16.61 -7.56 -17.13
CA ILE A 413 16.30 -6.57 -16.11
C ILE A 413 16.33 -7.29 -14.74
N ASP A 414 17.08 -6.75 -13.79
CA ASP A 414 17.15 -7.28 -12.43
C ASP A 414 16.31 -6.38 -11.51
N PHE A 415 15.29 -6.94 -10.85
CA PHE A 415 14.30 -6.10 -10.18
C PHE A 415 14.88 -5.39 -8.96
N ALA A 416 15.85 -6.00 -8.26
CA ALA A 416 16.51 -5.36 -7.12
C ALA A 416 17.51 -4.29 -7.55
N LYS A 417 18.35 -4.57 -8.56
CA LYS A 417 19.43 -3.68 -9.02
C LYS A 417 18.93 -2.51 -9.85
N ASP A 418 17.94 -2.74 -10.71
CA ASP A 418 17.52 -1.79 -11.74
C ASP A 418 16.18 -1.11 -11.41
N LEU A 419 15.23 -1.82 -10.78
CA LEU A 419 13.92 -1.28 -10.36
C LEU A 419 13.85 -0.91 -8.85
N GLY A 420 14.78 -1.41 -8.03
CA GLY A 420 14.78 -1.18 -6.57
C GLY A 420 13.80 -2.06 -5.77
N LEU A 421 13.32 -3.16 -6.36
CA LEU A 421 12.31 -4.04 -5.79
C LEU A 421 12.91 -5.26 -5.07
N SER A 422 12.39 -5.60 -3.89
CA SER A 422 12.66 -6.86 -3.19
C SER A 422 11.59 -7.92 -3.52
N GLY A 423 11.92 -9.20 -3.33
CA GLY A 423 10.97 -10.31 -3.49
C GLY A 423 10.76 -10.76 -4.94
N SER A 424 9.55 -11.21 -5.25
CA SER A 424 9.17 -11.70 -6.58
C SER A 424 7.82 -11.12 -6.99
N TYR A 425 7.69 -10.76 -8.27
CA TYR A 425 6.53 -10.08 -8.85
C TYR A 425 5.98 -10.90 -10.00
N THR A 426 4.67 -10.80 -10.22
CA THR A 426 4.03 -11.36 -11.41
C THR A 426 4.35 -10.51 -12.62
N VAL A 427 4.89 -11.17 -13.64
CA VAL A 427 5.35 -10.56 -14.90
C VAL A 427 4.45 -11.03 -16.04
N SER A 428 4.00 -10.11 -16.87
CA SER A 428 3.16 -10.36 -18.05
C SER A 428 3.68 -9.60 -19.27
N ASP A 429 3.51 -10.14 -20.47
CA ASP A 429 3.78 -9.42 -21.72
C ASP A 429 2.53 -8.68 -22.22
N MET A 430 2.65 -7.37 -22.40
CA MET A 430 1.58 -6.47 -22.85
C MET A 430 1.24 -6.63 -24.34
N TRP A 431 2.07 -7.31 -25.15
CA TRP A 431 1.74 -7.58 -26.57
C TRP A 431 1.04 -8.91 -26.81
N SER A 432 1.23 -9.91 -25.93
CA SER A 432 0.48 -11.18 -25.97
C SER A 432 -0.69 -11.23 -24.98
N HIS A 433 -0.76 -10.26 -24.06
CA HIS A 433 -1.70 -10.23 -22.93
C HIS A 433 -1.61 -11.46 -22.01
N SER A 434 -0.42 -12.08 -21.93
CA SER A 434 -0.21 -13.33 -21.18
C SER A 434 0.75 -13.15 -20.01
N THR A 435 0.36 -13.66 -18.84
CA THR A 435 1.27 -13.86 -17.71
C THR A 435 2.39 -14.83 -18.07
N ILE A 436 3.63 -14.41 -17.81
CA ILE A 436 4.85 -15.21 -17.98
C ILE A 436 5.12 -16.02 -16.71
N GLY A 437 4.95 -15.41 -15.54
CA GLY A 437 5.12 -16.05 -14.23
C GLY A 437 5.58 -15.08 -13.15
N THR A 438 5.87 -15.59 -11.95
CA THR A 438 6.32 -14.80 -10.80
C THR A 438 7.83 -14.95 -10.61
N MET A 439 8.58 -13.84 -10.54
CA MET A 439 10.06 -13.84 -10.53
C MET A 439 10.68 -12.55 -9.96
N SER A 440 11.99 -12.55 -9.72
CA SER A 440 12.77 -11.41 -9.21
C SER A 440 13.71 -10.75 -10.24
N SER A 441 13.78 -11.32 -11.44
CA SER A 441 14.47 -10.79 -12.61
C SER A 441 13.91 -11.45 -13.86
N TYR A 442 14.12 -10.82 -15.03
CA TYR A 442 13.71 -11.37 -16.31
C TYR A 442 14.85 -11.25 -17.33
N ALA A 443 14.99 -12.26 -18.18
CA ALA A 443 15.94 -12.26 -19.29
C ALA A 443 15.40 -13.10 -20.45
N GLU A 444 15.60 -12.62 -21.69
CA GLU A 444 15.31 -13.40 -22.89
C GLU A 444 16.20 -12.99 -24.07
N ASN A 445 16.19 -13.80 -25.13
CA ASN A 445 16.73 -13.42 -26.44
C ASN A 445 15.64 -12.74 -27.26
N VAL A 446 15.58 -11.40 -27.20
CA VAL A 446 14.63 -10.58 -27.96
C VAL A 446 14.98 -10.68 -29.45
N GLU A 447 13.98 -10.97 -30.28
CA GLU A 447 14.14 -11.15 -31.73
C GLU A 447 14.68 -9.87 -32.43
N PRO A 448 15.24 -9.98 -33.66
CA PRO A 448 15.72 -8.81 -34.41
C PRO A 448 14.65 -7.72 -34.51
N HIS A 449 15.04 -6.49 -34.20
CA HIS A 449 14.18 -5.30 -34.26
C HIS A 449 12.97 -5.33 -33.31
N GLY A 450 12.87 -6.34 -32.44
CA GLY A 450 11.75 -6.60 -31.56
C GLY A 450 11.82 -5.89 -30.21
N VAL A 451 10.73 -6.06 -29.47
CA VAL A 451 10.55 -5.57 -28.11
C VAL A 451 9.82 -6.63 -27.28
N ARG A 452 10.23 -6.79 -26.02
CA ARG A 452 9.34 -7.29 -24.97
C ARG A 452 8.87 -6.13 -24.13
N LEU A 453 7.56 -5.99 -23.98
CA LEU A 453 6.95 -4.96 -23.15
C LEU A 453 6.33 -5.63 -21.92
N LEU A 454 7.06 -5.63 -20.82
CA LEU A 454 6.71 -6.28 -19.57
C LEU A 454 5.87 -5.35 -18.70
N LYS A 455 4.76 -5.88 -18.18
CA LYS A 455 4.06 -5.35 -17.01
C LYS A 455 4.44 -6.20 -15.80
N ILE A 456 4.92 -5.56 -14.74
CA ILE A 456 5.41 -6.18 -13.51
C ILE A 456 4.54 -5.66 -12.36
N THR A 457 3.80 -6.55 -11.73
CA THR A 457 2.81 -6.26 -10.69
C THR A 457 3.02 -7.12 -9.46
N ASP A 458 2.70 -6.57 -8.31
CA ASP A 458 2.52 -7.32 -7.07
C ASP A 458 1.05 -7.71 -6.93
N ASP A 459 0.77 -9.01 -6.86
CA ASP A 459 -0.55 -9.62 -6.72
C ASP A 459 -0.67 -10.49 -5.46
N VAL A 460 0.30 -10.38 -4.53
CA VAL A 460 0.37 -11.16 -3.30
C VAL A 460 0.08 -10.26 -2.10
N ALA A 461 -1.05 -10.50 -1.44
CA ALA A 461 -1.38 -9.73 -0.24
C ALA A 461 -0.42 -10.02 0.94
N PRO A 462 -0.21 -9.05 1.86
CA PRO A 462 0.63 -9.21 3.04
C PRO A 462 0.23 -10.38 3.94
N VAL A 463 1.15 -10.78 4.81
CA VAL A 463 0.90 -11.76 5.87
C VAL A 463 1.05 -11.09 7.24
N THR A 464 -0.05 -10.83 7.92
CA THR A 464 -0.03 -10.43 9.34
C THR A 464 0.01 -11.64 10.28
N LYS A 465 0.70 -11.49 11.42
CA LYS A 465 0.72 -12.38 12.58
C LYS A 465 0.31 -11.60 13.83
N ALA A 466 -0.38 -12.28 14.75
CA ALA A 466 -0.72 -11.76 16.07
C ALA A 466 0.07 -12.51 17.16
N GLU A 467 0.66 -11.76 18.08
CA GLU A 467 1.34 -12.27 19.28
C GLU A 467 0.68 -11.63 20.52
N VAL A 468 0.37 -12.43 21.54
CA VAL A 468 -0.29 -11.94 22.76
C VAL A 468 0.71 -11.95 23.92
N ASP A 469 0.85 -10.80 24.56
CA ASP A 469 1.71 -10.58 25.73
C ASP A 469 0.87 -10.71 27.01
N GLY A 470 1.34 -11.55 27.94
CA GLY A 470 0.65 -11.89 29.18
C GLY A 470 1.04 -13.29 29.70
N THR A 471 0.59 -13.63 30.90
CA THR A 471 0.68 -15.01 31.41
C THR A 471 -0.59 -15.76 31.04
N GLU A 472 -0.48 -16.69 30.10
CA GLU A 472 -1.54 -17.61 29.71
C GLU A 472 -1.46 -18.89 30.55
N GLN A 473 -2.61 -19.40 30.98
CA GLN A 473 -2.77 -20.68 31.66
C GLN A 473 -4.06 -21.34 31.17
N HIS A 474 -3.95 -22.58 30.68
CA HIS A 474 -5.07 -23.42 30.21
C HIS A 474 -6.07 -22.73 29.24
N GLY A 475 -5.55 -21.82 28.42
CA GLY A 475 -6.29 -21.04 27.42
C GLY A 475 -6.81 -19.68 27.90
N TRP A 476 -6.43 -19.23 29.10
CA TRP A 476 -6.92 -18.00 29.74
C TRP A 476 -5.80 -17.08 30.24
N TYR A 477 -6.05 -15.77 30.21
CA TYR A 477 -5.19 -14.75 30.79
C TYR A 477 -5.81 -14.18 32.07
N ARG A 478 -5.05 -14.16 33.17
CA ARG A 478 -5.48 -13.61 34.47
C ARG A 478 -5.30 -12.10 34.64
N SER A 479 -5.09 -11.38 33.55
CA SER A 479 -4.84 -9.93 33.51
C SER A 479 -5.32 -9.35 32.19
N ASP A 480 -5.19 -8.03 32.04
CA ASP A 480 -5.24 -7.44 30.69
C ASP A 480 -4.19 -8.12 29.79
N ALA A 481 -4.55 -8.35 28.53
CA ALA A 481 -3.69 -8.97 27.54
C ALA A 481 -3.38 -7.95 26.43
N GLN A 482 -2.13 -7.88 25.97
CA GLN A 482 -1.74 -6.96 24.88
C GLN A 482 -1.43 -7.74 23.61
N VAL A 483 -2.19 -7.49 22.54
CA VAL A 483 -1.95 -8.11 21.24
C VAL A 483 -1.09 -7.21 20.36
N LYS A 484 0.05 -7.74 19.93
CA LYS A 484 0.97 -7.12 18.98
C LYS A 484 0.74 -7.73 17.60
N LEU A 485 0.46 -6.90 16.62
CA LEU A 485 0.40 -7.30 15.21
C LEU A 485 1.75 -7.00 14.55
N SER A 486 2.22 -7.95 13.74
CA SER A 486 3.36 -7.76 12.83
C SER A 486 2.97 -8.21 11.44
N ALA A 487 3.13 -7.34 10.45
CA ALA A 487 2.84 -7.62 9.06
C ALA A 487 4.13 -7.65 8.25
N GLN A 488 4.23 -8.61 7.34
CA GLN A 488 5.29 -8.69 6.35
C GLN A 488 4.67 -8.80 4.97
N ASP A 489 5.32 -8.17 4.01
CA ASP A 489 5.03 -8.35 2.60
C ASP A 489 6.38 -8.37 1.86
N ASP A 490 6.53 -9.33 0.96
CA ASP A 490 7.75 -9.54 0.19
C ASP A 490 7.74 -8.74 -1.12
N GLY A 491 6.58 -8.25 -1.57
CA GLY A 491 6.38 -7.45 -2.78
C GLY A 491 6.54 -5.95 -2.54
N SER A 492 5.46 -5.21 -2.81
CA SER A 492 5.40 -3.74 -2.78
C SER A 492 5.56 -3.15 -1.36
N GLY A 493 5.48 -3.99 -0.34
CA GLY A 493 5.61 -3.70 1.08
C GLY A 493 4.27 -3.28 1.71
N VAL A 494 4.11 -3.57 3.01
CA VAL A 494 2.91 -3.22 3.77
C VAL A 494 2.63 -1.71 3.71
N ALA A 495 1.40 -1.34 3.35
CA ALA A 495 0.89 0.03 3.39
C ALA A 495 0.09 0.30 4.68
N SER A 496 -0.70 -0.67 5.15
CA SER A 496 -1.49 -0.54 6.37
C SER A 496 -1.75 -1.88 7.04
N THR A 497 -1.99 -1.82 8.36
CA THR A 497 -2.52 -2.93 9.17
C THR A 497 -3.73 -2.39 9.94
N GLU A 498 -4.80 -3.17 10.02
CA GLU A 498 -6.03 -2.82 10.71
C GLU A 498 -6.64 -4.02 11.44
N TYR A 499 -7.44 -3.72 12.45
CA TYR A 499 -8.06 -4.72 13.33
C TYR A 499 -9.50 -4.39 13.68
N ASN A 500 -10.23 -5.38 14.18
CA ASN A 500 -11.59 -5.24 14.67
C ASN A 500 -11.80 -6.14 15.90
N LEU A 501 -12.51 -5.64 16.91
CA LEU A 501 -12.75 -6.34 18.18
C LEU A 501 -14.19 -6.90 18.31
N SER A 502 -15.03 -6.76 17.27
CA SER A 502 -16.39 -7.31 17.27
C SER A 502 -16.96 -7.47 15.86
N ASP A 503 -17.84 -8.45 15.63
CA ASP A 503 -18.45 -8.72 14.32
C ASP A 503 -19.30 -7.57 13.76
N ALA A 504 -19.79 -6.67 14.62
CA ALA A 504 -20.54 -5.47 14.24
C ALA A 504 -19.68 -4.17 14.28
N GLY A 505 -18.39 -4.29 14.60
CA GLY A 505 -17.46 -3.15 14.70
C GLY A 505 -16.94 -2.70 13.34
N SER A 506 -16.44 -1.47 13.30
CA SER A 506 -15.63 -0.97 12.18
C SER A 506 -14.16 -1.36 12.35
N TRP A 507 -13.47 -1.61 11.23
CA TRP A 507 -12.01 -1.75 11.21
C TRP A 507 -11.33 -0.47 11.76
N GLN A 508 -10.24 -0.67 12.51
CA GLN A 508 -9.44 0.36 13.17
C GLN A 508 -7.97 0.21 12.75
N ALA A 509 -7.32 1.33 12.41
CA ALA A 509 -5.90 1.32 12.07
C ALA A 509 -5.03 0.87 13.25
N TYR A 510 -4.12 -0.08 13.02
CA TYR A 510 -3.17 -0.55 14.02
C TYR A 510 -1.98 0.40 14.11
N THR A 511 -1.91 1.16 15.20
CA THR A 511 -0.82 2.13 15.49
C THR A 511 0.08 1.71 16.66
N GLY A 512 -0.24 0.59 17.31
CA GLY A 512 0.47 0.07 18.48
C GLY A 512 -0.31 -1.08 19.14
N PRO A 513 0.25 -1.73 20.18
CA PRO A 513 -0.34 -2.91 20.81
C PRO A 513 -1.77 -2.69 21.29
N ILE A 514 -2.64 -3.67 21.02
CA ILE A 514 -4.07 -3.63 21.33
C ILE A 514 -4.29 -4.22 22.72
N THR A 515 -4.71 -3.41 23.69
CA THR A 515 -5.01 -3.89 25.05
C THR A 515 -6.45 -4.40 25.13
N ILE A 516 -6.61 -5.68 25.44
CA ILE A 516 -7.90 -6.30 25.74
C ILE A 516 -8.06 -6.39 27.25
N THR A 517 -9.12 -5.77 27.78
CA THR A 517 -9.37 -5.64 29.23
C THR A 517 -10.65 -6.33 29.70
N GLN A 518 -11.55 -6.67 28.77
CA GLN A 518 -12.83 -7.30 29.07
C GLN A 518 -12.67 -8.79 29.38
N GLU A 519 -13.27 -9.24 30.48
CA GLU A 519 -13.33 -10.67 30.84
C GLU A 519 -14.27 -11.45 29.91
N GLY A 520 -14.03 -12.77 29.80
CA GLY A 520 -14.69 -13.66 28.87
C GLY A 520 -13.88 -13.89 27.59
N THR A 521 -14.57 -14.35 26.53
CA THR A 521 -13.97 -14.66 25.23
C THR A 521 -14.02 -13.44 24.32
N ASN A 522 -12.86 -12.87 24.01
CA ASN A 522 -12.69 -11.72 23.11
C ASN A 522 -12.19 -12.20 21.75
N ARG A 523 -12.79 -11.67 20.67
CA ARG A 523 -12.47 -12.01 19.29
C ARG A 523 -11.75 -10.84 18.62
N LEU A 524 -10.50 -11.03 18.22
CA LEU A 524 -9.72 -10.07 17.45
C LEU A 524 -9.67 -10.53 15.99
N GLN A 525 -10.23 -9.74 15.08
CA GLN A 525 -9.97 -9.85 13.65
C GLN A 525 -8.85 -8.88 13.26
N TYR A 526 -8.00 -9.27 12.31
CA TYR A 526 -6.91 -8.42 11.81
C TYR A 526 -6.60 -8.72 10.34
N ARG A 527 -6.16 -7.68 9.60
CA ARG A 527 -5.68 -7.77 8.22
C ARG A 527 -4.74 -6.62 7.88
N SER A 528 -3.96 -6.79 6.82
CA SER A 528 -3.11 -5.76 6.24
C SER A 528 -3.34 -5.63 4.73
N ALA A 529 -2.95 -4.47 4.20
CA ALA A 529 -2.89 -4.18 2.78
C ALA A 529 -1.47 -3.74 2.39
N ASP A 530 -1.02 -4.11 1.19
CA ASP A 530 0.25 -3.65 0.61
C ASP A 530 0.09 -2.32 -0.16
N LYS A 531 1.15 -1.86 -0.83
CA LYS A 531 1.14 -0.63 -1.65
C LYS A 531 0.61 -0.82 -3.08
N ALA A 532 0.51 -2.05 -3.57
CA ALA A 532 -0.17 -2.37 -4.83
C ALA A 532 -1.71 -2.42 -4.66
N GLY A 533 -2.19 -2.49 -3.42
CA GLY A 533 -3.59 -2.51 -3.03
C GLY A 533 -4.15 -3.91 -2.76
N ASN A 534 -3.32 -4.96 -2.69
CA ASN A 534 -3.81 -6.28 -2.30
C ASN A 534 -4.07 -6.31 -0.79
N VAL A 535 -5.20 -6.87 -0.39
CA VAL A 535 -5.66 -6.93 1.00
C VAL A 535 -5.76 -8.39 1.43
N GLU A 536 -5.13 -8.75 2.55
CA GLU A 536 -5.19 -10.14 3.01
C GLU A 536 -6.60 -10.51 3.52
N GLN A 537 -6.94 -11.79 3.45
CA GLN A 537 -8.17 -12.27 4.09
C GLN A 537 -8.07 -12.06 5.61
N ALA A 538 -9.15 -11.50 6.19
CA ALA A 538 -9.23 -11.24 7.62
C ALA A 538 -8.92 -12.50 8.44
N LYS A 539 -7.84 -12.43 9.21
CA LYS A 539 -7.44 -13.47 10.17
C LYS A 539 -8.11 -13.20 11.52
N GLU A 540 -8.09 -14.21 12.36
CA GLU A 540 -8.72 -14.18 13.68
C GLU A 540 -7.77 -14.69 14.75
N HIS A 541 -7.86 -14.09 15.94
CA HIS A 541 -7.26 -14.58 17.16
C HIS A 541 -8.26 -14.42 18.32
N THR A 542 -8.33 -15.43 19.19
CA THR A 542 -9.25 -15.44 20.34
C THR A 542 -8.43 -15.26 21.61
N VAL A 543 -8.76 -14.23 22.40
CA VAL A 543 -8.14 -13.95 23.70
C VAL A 543 -9.18 -14.13 24.79
N ARG A 544 -8.97 -15.10 25.69
CA ARG A 544 -9.87 -15.34 26.82
C ARG A 544 -9.26 -14.75 28.09
N ILE A 545 -10.02 -13.95 28.81
CA ILE A 545 -9.56 -13.26 30.01
C ILE A 545 -10.46 -13.62 31.18
N ASP A 546 -9.86 -13.99 32.30
CA ASP A 546 -10.58 -14.25 33.56
C ASP A 546 -9.71 -13.81 34.73
N LYS A 547 -10.12 -12.73 35.40
CA LYS A 547 -9.41 -12.11 36.53
C LYS A 547 -10.11 -12.42 37.85
N SER A 548 -11.19 -13.20 37.80
CA SER A 548 -12.18 -13.32 38.86
C SER A 548 -11.96 -14.63 39.60
N ALA A 549 -11.52 -14.55 40.87
CA ALA A 549 -11.31 -15.76 41.66
C ALA A 549 -12.64 -16.52 41.92
N PRO A 550 -12.61 -17.87 41.95
CA PRO A 550 -13.77 -18.70 42.25
C PRO A 550 -14.50 -18.32 43.54
N THR A 551 -15.81 -18.51 43.53
CA THR A 551 -16.65 -18.31 44.72
C THR A 551 -16.81 -19.61 45.49
N LEU A 552 -16.75 -19.53 46.82
CA LEU A 552 -16.83 -20.65 47.75
C LEU A 552 -18.06 -20.50 48.64
N THR A 553 -18.86 -21.56 48.78
CA THR A 553 -19.97 -21.64 49.74
C THR A 553 -19.89 -22.95 50.52
N LEU A 554 -19.64 -22.85 51.82
CA LEU A 554 -19.69 -24.01 52.72
C LEU A 554 -21.10 -24.26 53.24
N THR A 555 -21.54 -25.50 53.13
CA THR A 555 -22.70 -26.04 53.86
C THR A 555 -22.27 -27.17 54.79
N VAL A 556 -23.02 -27.32 55.89
CA VAL A 556 -22.88 -28.41 56.85
C VAL A 556 -24.22 -29.14 56.93
N ASN A 557 -24.22 -30.44 56.66
CA ASN A 557 -25.42 -31.28 56.64
C ASN A 557 -26.56 -30.69 55.76
N GLY A 558 -26.21 -29.96 54.68
CA GLY A 558 -27.14 -29.34 53.75
C GLY A 558 -27.64 -27.93 54.13
N ALA A 559 -27.22 -27.37 55.27
CA ALA A 559 -27.52 -26.00 55.68
C ALA A 559 -26.29 -25.09 55.52
N VAL A 560 -26.48 -23.82 55.16
CA VAL A 560 -25.39 -22.83 55.11
C VAL A 560 -24.80 -22.65 56.51
N TYR A 561 -23.50 -22.87 56.64
CA TYR A 561 -22.82 -22.84 57.93
C TYR A 561 -22.26 -21.45 58.24
N ALA A 562 -22.68 -20.85 59.35
CA ALA A 562 -22.09 -19.62 59.85
C ALA A 562 -20.78 -19.91 60.59
N ASP A 563 -19.71 -19.20 60.25
CA ASP A 563 -18.41 -19.36 60.91
C ASP A 563 -18.54 -19.16 62.44
N GLY A 564 -17.91 -20.05 63.20
CA GLY A 564 -18.04 -20.07 64.66
C GLY A 564 -19.29 -20.79 65.21
N ALA A 565 -20.18 -21.35 64.39
CA ALA A 565 -21.34 -22.09 64.87
C ALA A 565 -20.96 -23.37 65.64
N VAL A 566 -21.81 -23.79 66.57
CA VAL A 566 -21.56 -24.97 67.42
C VAL A 566 -22.20 -26.21 66.81
N LEU A 567 -21.40 -27.26 66.64
CA LEU A 567 -21.87 -28.61 66.33
C LEU A 567 -21.79 -29.50 67.59
N GLN A 568 -22.66 -30.50 67.67
CA GLN A 568 -22.57 -31.53 68.71
C GLN A 568 -21.73 -32.71 68.21
N ASP A 569 -20.87 -33.22 69.09
CA ASP A 569 -20.07 -34.43 68.94
C ASP A 569 -20.85 -35.70 68.54
N SER A 570 -22.12 -35.78 68.93
CA SER A 570 -23.02 -36.89 68.62
C SER A 570 -23.44 -36.98 67.16
N GLU A 571 -23.37 -35.88 66.42
CA GLU A 571 -23.85 -35.81 65.04
C GLU A 571 -22.79 -36.33 64.06
N LEU A 572 -23.25 -37.02 63.02
CA LEU A 572 -22.44 -37.30 61.85
C LEU A 572 -22.49 -36.06 60.95
N VAL A 573 -21.33 -35.51 60.62
CA VAL A 573 -21.20 -34.20 59.96
C VAL A 573 -20.66 -34.38 58.56
N LYS A 574 -21.33 -33.81 57.57
CA LYS A 574 -20.84 -33.66 56.20
C LYS A 574 -20.60 -32.20 55.91
N PHE A 575 -19.36 -31.87 55.56
CA PHE A 575 -18.99 -30.59 54.97
C PHE A 575 -19.12 -30.70 53.46
N ASP A 576 -19.90 -29.81 52.85
CA ASP A 576 -20.02 -29.71 51.41
C ASP A 576 -19.67 -28.28 50.98
N VAL A 577 -18.52 -28.14 50.31
CA VAL A 577 -18.06 -26.88 49.73
C VAL A 577 -18.48 -26.85 48.26
N GLN A 578 -19.48 -26.04 47.99
CA GLN A 578 -19.91 -25.68 46.64
C GLN A 578 -18.96 -24.61 46.10
N VAL A 579 -18.46 -24.85 44.89
CA VAL A 579 -17.50 -23.99 44.19
C VAL A 579 -18.12 -23.56 42.88
N GLN A 580 -18.09 -22.27 42.57
CA GLN A 580 -18.57 -21.75 41.29
C GLN A 580 -17.58 -20.76 40.70
N ASP A 581 -17.33 -20.94 39.42
CA ASP A 581 -16.59 -20.05 38.54
C ASP A 581 -17.46 -19.73 37.33
N ALA A 582 -17.42 -18.48 36.87
CA ALA A 582 -18.31 -17.98 35.82
C ALA A 582 -17.69 -18.02 34.41
N LEU A 583 -16.38 -18.28 34.30
CA LEU A 583 -15.60 -18.06 33.09
C LEU A 583 -14.63 -19.21 32.81
N SER A 584 -13.47 -19.27 33.47
CA SER A 584 -12.42 -20.23 33.15
C SER A 584 -12.71 -21.65 33.67
N GLY A 585 -13.52 -21.78 34.72
CA GLY A 585 -13.85 -23.06 35.34
C GLY A 585 -12.82 -23.51 36.38
N ILE A 586 -13.09 -24.62 37.08
CA ILE A 586 -12.27 -25.05 38.23
C ILE A 586 -11.20 -26.06 37.81
N ALA A 587 -9.93 -25.67 37.88
CA ALA A 587 -8.80 -26.57 37.62
C ALA A 587 -8.48 -27.48 38.81
N ASN A 588 -8.57 -26.94 40.03
CA ASN A 588 -8.19 -27.66 41.25
C ASN A 588 -9.02 -27.22 42.47
N GLN A 589 -9.47 -28.19 43.26
CA GLN A 589 -10.09 -27.99 44.56
C GLN A 589 -9.39 -28.88 45.59
N LYS A 590 -8.89 -28.26 46.66
CA LYS A 590 -8.29 -28.94 47.80
C LYS A 590 -9.06 -28.57 49.08
N LEU A 591 -9.43 -29.59 49.83
CA LEU A 591 -10.09 -29.45 51.13
C LEU A 591 -9.26 -30.17 52.19
N THR A 592 -9.08 -29.54 53.34
CA THR A 592 -8.47 -30.17 54.53
C THR A 592 -9.30 -29.93 55.77
N LEU A 593 -9.32 -30.92 56.67
CA LEU A 593 -9.87 -30.81 58.02
C LEU A 593 -8.73 -31.03 59.02
N ASP A 594 -8.46 -30.02 59.84
CA ASP A 594 -7.34 -30.00 60.81
C ASP A 594 -5.95 -30.23 60.18
N GLY A 595 -5.82 -29.94 58.89
CA GLY A 595 -4.61 -30.15 58.09
C GLY A 595 -4.60 -31.44 57.28
N GLU A 596 -5.45 -32.43 57.61
CA GLU A 596 -5.55 -33.70 56.89
C GLU A 596 -6.47 -33.59 55.66
N PRO A 597 -6.21 -34.29 54.54
CA PRO A 597 -7.06 -34.24 53.36
C PRO A 597 -8.51 -34.67 53.64
N TYR A 598 -9.48 -33.87 53.19
CA TYR A 598 -10.90 -34.15 53.31
C TYR A 598 -11.54 -34.29 51.92
N ALA A 599 -12.26 -35.39 51.67
CA ALA A 599 -13.02 -35.56 50.44
C ALA A 599 -14.42 -34.91 50.59
N ASN A 600 -14.78 -34.01 49.67
CA ASN A 600 -16.02 -33.22 49.75
C ASN A 600 -17.27 -34.11 49.98
N GLY A 601 -18.16 -33.70 50.89
CA GLY A 601 -19.36 -34.46 51.26
C GLY A 601 -19.14 -35.76 52.07
N SER A 602 -17.90 -36.11 52.42
CA SER A 602 -17.60 -37.30 53.24
C SER A 602 -18.06 -37.14 54.69
N THR A 603 -18.54 -38.22 55.30
CA THR A 603 -18.97 -38.16 56.70
C THR A 603 -17.77 -38.07 57.64
N VAL A 604 -17.79 -37.06 58.51
CA VAL A 604 -16.89 -36.90 59.66
C VAL A 604 -17.65 -37.28 60.93
N ASP A 605 -17.04 -38.12 61.75
CA ASP A 605 -17.49 -38.38 63.11
C ASP A 605 -16.64 -37.59 64.11
N PHE A 606 -17.28 -36.73 64.89
CA PHE A 606 -16.68 -35.88 65.92
C PHE A 606 -16.84 -36.41 67.34
N ALA A 607 -17.38 -37.62 67.54
CA ALA A 607 -17.50 -38.24 68.86
C ALA A 607 -16.14 -38.29 69.59
N GLY A 608 -16.08 -37.73 70.80
CA GLY A 608 -14.84 -37.59 71.57
C GLY A 608 -13.82 -36.57 71.03
N LYS A 609 -14.10 -35.89 69.92
CA LYS A 609 -13.23 -34.87 69.30
C LYS A 609 -13.79 -33.48 69.59
N LEU A 610 -13.66 -33.06 70.85
CA LEU A 610 -14.19 -31.78 71.32
C LEU A 610 -13.18 -30.65 71.11
N GLY A 611 -13.67 -29.46 70.76
CA GLY A 611 -12.85 -28.26 70.70
C GLY A 611 -13.05 -27.45 69.42
N VAL A 612 -11.94 -26.92 68.90
CA VAL A 612 -11.91 -26.10 67.69
C VAL A 612 -11.26 -26.89 66.58
N HIS A 613 -12.03 -27.14 65.53
CA HIS A 613 -11.59 -27.77 64.29
C HIS A 613 -11.55 -26.74 63.18
N LYS A 614 -10.72 -26.97 62.15
CA LYS A 614 -10.57 -26.06 61.01
C LYS A 614 -10.77 -26.79 59.70
N LEU A 615 -11.82 -26.43 58.98
CA LEU A 615 -11.97 -26.80 57.58
C LEU A 615 -11.31 -25.70 56.73
N GLN A 616 -10.39 -26.08 55.84
CA GLN A 616 -9.79 -25.16 54.88
C GLN A 616 -10.14 -25.61 53.46
N ALA A 617 -10.56 -24.67 52.64
CA ALA A 617 -10.76 -24.83 51.21
C ALA A 617 -9.77 -23.95 50.46
N GLU A 618 -9.05 -24.53 49.52
CA GLU A 618 -8.16 -23.86 48.57
C GLU A 618 -8.62 -24.27 47.16
N VAL A 619 -8.97 -23.30 46.34
CA VAL A 619 -9.44 -23.52 44.96
C VAL A 619 -8.62 -22.68 44.01
N THR A 620 -8.37 -23.23 42.81
CA THR A 620 -7.72 -22.56 41.69
C THR A 620 -8.57 -22.79 40.45
N ASP A 621 -8.86 -21.72 39.71
CA ASP A 621 -9.51 -21.80 38.40
C ASP A 621 -8.52 -22.18 37.29
N GLU A 622 -8.99 -22.31 36.06
CA GLU A 622 -8.14 -22.63 34.90
C GLU A 622 -7.24 -21.45 34.50
N ALA A 623 -7.62 -20.20 34.79
CA ALA A 623 -6.79 -19.00 34.59
C ALA A 623 -5.67 -18.82 35.64
N GLY A 624 -5.70 -19.59 36.73
CA GLY A 624 -4.76 -19.49 37.85
C GLY A 624 -5.10 -18.45 38.91
N ASN A 625 -6.34 -17.91 38.96
CA ASN A 625 -6.81 -17.15 40.13
C ASN A 625 -7.15 -18.13 41.25
N THR A 626 -6.99 -17.67 42.50
CA THR A 626 -7.16 -18.52 43.68
C THR A 626 -8.13 -17.94 44.70
N ALA A 627 -8.94 -18.82 45.27
CA ALA A 627 -9.82 -18.52 46.38
C ALA A 627 -9.49 -19.46 47.55
N ALA A 628 -9.37 -18.91 48.75
CA ALA A 628 -9.13 -19.67 49.95
C ALA A 628 -10.07 -19.24 51.08
N GLN A 629 -10.68 -20.22 51.76
CA GLN A 629 -11.54 -19.99 52.92
C GLN A 629 -11.13 -20.94 54.04
N THR A 630 -10.97 -20.41 55.26
CA THR A 630 -10.86 -21.23 56.47
C THR A 630 -12.10 -20.98 57.32
N VAL A 631 -12.76 -22.05 57.74
CA VAL A 631 -13.93 -22.00 58.62
C VAL A 631 -13.60 -22.69 59.94
N THR A 632 -13.98 -22.03 61.04
CA THR A 632 -13.75 -22.46 62.40
C THR A 632 -14.97 -23.20 62.92
N ILE A 633 -14.79 -24.48 63.25
CA ILE A 633 -15.86 -25.37 63.70
C ILE A 633 -15.72 -25.62 65.20
N HIS A 634 -16.74 -25.27 65.98
CA HIS A 634 -16.76 -25.53 67.42
C HIS A 634 -17.54 -26.80 67.73
N VAL A 635 -16.85 -27.91 67.98
CA VAL A 635 -17.47 -29.14 68.46
C VAL A 635 -17.60 -29.06 69.98
N LYS A 636 -18.82 -29.26 70.48
CA LYS A 636 -19.13 -29.37 71.90
C LYS A 636 -19.89 -30.66 72.18
N THR A 637 -20.04 -30.94 73.46
CA THR A 637 -20.85 -32.04 73.98
C THR A 637 -21.89 -31.49 74.95
N SER A 638 -22.96 -32.24 75.15
CA SER A 638 -24.05 -31.96 76.10
C SER A 638 -24.59 -33.29 76.63
N ILE A 639 -25.33 -33.29 77.75
CA ILE A 639 -25.93 -34.53 78.22
C ILE A 639 -26.91 -35.12 77.17
N PRO A 640 -27.75 -34.33 76.47
CA PRO A 640 -28.51 -34.82 75.32
C PRO A 640 -27.65 -35.40 74.20
N SER A 641 -26.54 -34.76 73.79
CA SER A 641 -25.68 -35.30 72.73
C SER A 641 -25.04 -36.62 73.16
N MET A 642 -24.58 -36.74 74.41
CA MET A 642 -24.08 -38.01 74.95
C MET A 642 -25.14 -39.13 74.96
N ILE A 643 -26.42 -38.83 75.20
CA ILE A 643 -27.51 -39.82 75.09
C ILE A 643 -27.69 -40.25 73.63
N THR A 644 -27.75 -39.30 72.69
CA THR A 644 -27.83 -39.58 71.24
C THR A 644 -26.60 -40.36 70.73
N LEU A 645 -25.41 -40.10 71.28
CA LEU A 645 -24.19 -40.80 70.94
C LEU A 645 -24.21 -42.25 71.46
N ILE A 646 -24.76 -42.49 72.65
CA ILE A 646 -25.03 -43.84 73.15
C ILE A 646 -26.04 -44.55 72.25
N ASP A 647 -27.13 -43.91 71.84
CA ASP A 647 -28.10 -44.49 70.89
C ASP A 647 -27.43 -44.92 69.58
N ARG A 648 -26.61 -44.04 69.01
CA ARG A 648 -25.84 -44.32 67.79
C ARG A 648 -24.88 -45.51 67.96
N TYR A 649 -24.29 -45.67 69.14
CA TYR A 649 -23.45 -46.82 69.46
C TYR A 649 -24.25 -48.11 69.75
N ILE A 650 -25.52 -48.02 70.17
CA ILE A 650 -26.40 -49.20 70.26
C ILE A 650 -26.69 -49.70 68.84
N ASP A 651 -27.06 -48.78 67.94
CA ASP A 651 -27.43 -49.09 66.56
C ASP A 651 -26.25 -49.65 65.75
N SER A 652 -25.01 -49.22 66.01
CA SER A 652 -23.79 -49.81 65.41
C SER A 652 -23.34 -51.12 66.08
N GLY A 653 -23.88 -51.47 67.24
CA GLY A 653 -23.42 -52.58 68.07
C GLY A 653 -22.14 -52.30 68.87
N ASP A 654 -21.64 -51.06 68.86
CA ASP A 654 -20.51 -50.59 69.67
C ASP A 654 -20.80 -50.58 71.17
N ILE A 655 -22.08 -50.54 71.60
CA ILE A 655 -22.48 -50.74 73.00
C ILE A 655 -23.71 -51.65 73.11
N SER A 656 -23.72 -52.53 74.11
CA SER A 656 -24.81 -53.49 74.31
C SER A 656 -24.99 -53.94 75.77
N GLY A 657 -26.06 -54.68 76.05
CA GLY A 657 -26.32 -55.28 77.36
C GLY A 657 -26.72 -54.29 78.46
N ALA A 658 -26.56 -54.70 79.72
CA ALA A 658 -27.03 -53.96 80.89
C ALA A 658 -26.35 -52.58 81.05
N LEU A 659 -25.12 -52.44 80.57
CA LEU A 659 -24.34 -51.21 80.63
C LEU A 659 -25.07 -50.00 80.01
N VAL A 660 -25.84 -50.21 78.94
CA VAL A 660 -26.63 -49.14 78.28
C VAL A 660 -27.56 -48.43 79.28
N ASN A 661 -28.26 -49.19 80.11
CA ASN A 661 -29.20 -48.65 81.09
C ASN A 661 -28.48 -47.94 82.25
N GLU A 662 -27.32 -48.47 82.66
CA GLU A 662 -26.47 -47.87 83.70
C GLU A 662 -25.91 -46.50 83.26
N LEU A 663 -25.50 -46.39 82.00
CA LEU A 663 -25.02 -45.15 81.39
C LEU A 663 -26.13 -44.13 81.15
N LYS A 664 -27.25 -44.52 80.50
CA LYS A 664 -28.37 -43.60 80.25
C LYS A 664 -28.98 -43.05 81.53
N ASN A 665 -29.25 -43.88 82.53
CA ASN A 665 -29.78 -43.41 83.81
C ASN A 665 -28.81 -42.44 84.51
N ALA A 666 -27.49 -42.67 84.44
CA ALA A 666 -26.51 -41.73 84.99
C ALA A 666 -26.54 -40.36 84.28
N LEU A 667 -26.70 -40.33 82.96
CA LEU A 667 -26.91 -39.09 82.20
C LEU A 667 -28.25 -38.42 82.53
N GLU A 668 -29.35 -39.16 82.57
CA GLU A 668 -30.69 -38.63 82.88
C GLU A 668 -30.77 -38.02 84.29
N GLN A 669 -30.21 -38.67 85.31
CA GLN A 669 -30.13 -38.08 86.66
C GLN A 669 -29.22 -36.84 86.68
N ALA A 670 -28.13 -36.83 85.89
CA ALA A 670 -27.28 -35.66 85.77
C ALA A 670 -28.01 -34.47 85.12
N GLN A 671 -28.73 -34.69 84.02
CA GLN A 671 -29.54 -33.67 83.33
C GLN A 671 -30.60 -33.10 84.26
N LYS A 672 -31.38 -33.97 84.92
CA LYS A 672 -32.40 -33.58 85.89
C LYS A 672 -31.83 -32.79 87.08
N ALA A 673 -30.61 -33.10 87.51
CA ALA A 673 -29.92 -32.34 88.55
C ALA A 673 -29.44 -30.96 88.05
N ILE A 674 -28.99 -30.83 86.79
CA ILE A 674 -28.65 -29.54 86.17
C ILE A 674 -29.88 -28.65 86.05
N GLU A 675 -31.01 -29.18 85.56
CA GLU A 675 -32.28 -28.45 85.42
C GLU A 675 -32.82 -27.94 86.77
N GLN A 676 -32.52 -28.63 87.86
CA GLN A 676 -32.84 -28.22 89.23
C GLN A 676 -31.79 -27.30 89.87
N GLY A 677 -30.76 -26.86 89.13
CA GLY A 677 -29.65 -26.05 89.64
C GLY A 677 -28.71 -26.78 90.61
N LYS A 678 -28.85 -28.11 90.76
CA LYS A 678 -28.12 -28.94 91.72
C LYS A 678 -26.81 -29.46 91.13
N TYR A 679 -25.96 -28.55 90.66
CA TYR A 679 -24.71 -28.86 89.95
C TYR A 679 -23.78 -29.84 90.71
N LYS A 680 -23.73 -29.78 92.04
CA LYS A 680 -22.98 -30.76 92.87
C LYS A 680 -23.52 -32.20 92.71
N GLN A 681 -24.83 -32.39 92.64
CA GLN A 681 -25.45 -33.71 92.39
C GLN A 681 -25.28 -34.14 90.93
N ALA A 682 -25.42 -33.22 89.98
CA ALA A 682 -25.15 -33.49 88.57
C ALA A 682 -23.72 -34.00 88.34
N LYS A 683 -22.73 -33.39 89.01
CA LYS A 683 -21.33 -33.82 88.96
C LYS A 683 -21.14 -35.26 89.50
N VAL A 684 -21.85 -35.64 90.56
CA VAL A 684 -21.82 -37.02 91.10
C VAL A 684 -22.40 -37.99 90.07
N HIS A 685 -23.54 -37.69 89.47
CA HIS A 685 -24.14 -38.56 88.44
C HIS A 685 -23.26 -38.71 87.19
N LEU A 686 -22.58 -37.64 86.74
CA LEU A 686 -21.58 -37.73 85.67
C LEU A 686 -20.31 -38.48 86.08
N MET A 687 -19.92 -38.45 87.36
CA MET A 687 -18.82 -39.28 87.87
C MET A 687 -19.19 -40.77 87.90
N ASN A 688 -20.42 -41.10 88.31
CA ASN A 688 -20.95 -42.47 88.24
C ASN A 688 -21.03 -42.98 86.79
N PHE A 689 -21.36 -42.10 85.83
CA PHE A 689 -21.28 -42.43 84.40
C PHE A 689 -19.86 -42.86 83.99
N VAL A 690 -18.84 -42.08 84.37
CA VAL A 690 -17.43 -42.41 84.10
C VAL A 690 -17.04 -43.73 84.77
N GLU A 691 -17.51 -43.99 85.99
CA GLU A 691 -17.26 -45.25 86.70
C GLU A 691 -17.87 -46.45 85.97
N HIS A 692 -19.17 -46.40 85.63
CA HIS A 692 -19.85 -47.45 84.87
C HIS A 692 -19.15 -47.72 83.52
N ALA A 693 -18.76 -46.67 82.79
CA ALA A 693 -18.05 -46.80 81.51
C ALA A 693 -16.64 -47.42 81.64
N HIS A 694 -16.02 -47.36 82.83
CA HIS A 694 -14.64 -47.81 83.03
C HIS A 694 -14.51 -49.28 83.45
N GLN A 695 -15.52 -49.85 84.12
CA GLN A 695 -15.48 -51.19 84.72
C GLN A 695 -15.11 -52.32 83.73
N GLU A 696 -14.04 -53.05 84.06
CA GLU A 696 -13.69 -54.35 83.47
C GLU A 696 -13.55 -55.39 84.60
N PRO A 697 -13.86 -56.69 84.37
CA PRO A 697 -14.20 -57.32 83.10
C PRO A 697 -15.66 -57.83 83.05
N ARG A 698 -16.51 -57.20 82.24
CA ARG A 698 -17.71 -57.85 81.68
C ARG A 698 -17.36 -58.29 80.24
N PRO A 699 -17.96 -59.36 79.67
CA PRO A 699 -17.77 -59.67 78.24
C PRO A 699 -18.10 -58.42 77.42
N ILE A 700 -17.23 -58.06 76.46
CA ILE A 700 -17.10 -56.71 75.89
C ILE A 700 -18.46 -56.11 75.49
N GLN A 701 -19.02 -55.30 76.39
CA GLN A 701 -20.32 -54.61 76.23
C GLN A 701 -20.17 -53.20 75.67
N ILE A 702 -18.93 -52.71 75.49
CA ILE A 702 -18.61 -51.43 74.86
C ILE A 702 -17.30 -51.54 74.08
N SER A 703 -17.24 -50.99 72.87
CA SER A 703 -16.02 -50.93 72.06
C SER A 703 -15.03 -49.92 72.62
N ALA A 704 -13.73 -50.10 72.32
CA ALA A 704 -12.68 -49.22 72.82
C ALA A 704 -12.84 -47.77 72.33
N SER A 705 -13.30 -47.58 71.08
CA SER A 705 -13.63 -46.28 70.49
C SER A 705 -14.80 -45.60 71.20
N ALA A 706 -15.93 -46.31 71.37
CA ALA A 706 -17.10 -45.76 72.06
C ALA A 706 -16.80 -45.41 73.53
N LYS A 707 -16.07 -46.29 74.24
CA LYS A 707 -15.58 -46.04 75.60
C LYS A 707 -14.72 -44.77 75.67
N GLN A 708 -13.77 -44.61 74.74
CA GLN A 708 -12.89 -43.44 74.70
C GLN A 708 -13.62 -42.13 74.39
N ALA A 709 -14.60 -42.14 73.46
CA ALA A 709 -15.42 -40.97 73.15
C ALA A 709 -16.25 -40.55 74.36
N LEU A 710 -17.13 -41.44 74.85
CA LEU A 710 -18.01 -41.16 75.99
C LEU A 710 -17.23 -40.77 77.27
N MET A 711 -16.03 -41.33 77.49
CA MET A 711 -15.17 -40.91 78.61
C MET A 711 -14.56 -39.51 78.42
N THR A 712 -14.30 -39.07 77.18
CA THR A 712 -13.83 -37.71 76.88
C THR A 712 -14.96 -36.71 77.13
N ASP A 713 -16.15 -37.04 76.66
CA ASP A 713 -17.34 -36.18 76.71
C ASP A 713 -17.83 -36.02 78.16
N ALA A 714 -17.93 -37.12 78.91
CA ALA A 714 -18.28 -37.08 80.32
C ALA A 714 -17.28 -36.26 81.15
N LYS A 715 -15.96 -36.34 80.86
CA LYS A 715 -14.95 -35.51 81.53
C LYS A 715 -15.12 -34.02 81.21
N ALA A 716 -15.45 -33.69 79.96
CA ALA A 716 -15.74 -32.31 79.56
C ALA A 716 -16.98 -31.76 80.29
N LEU A 717 -18.06 -32.54 80.39
CA LEU A 717 -19.26 -32.18 81.16
C LEU A 717 -18.99 -32.07 82.67
N VAL A 718 -18.22 -32.98 83.27
CA VAL A 718 -17.79 -32.88 84.68
C VAL A 718 -17.03 -31.58 84.94
N ALA A 719 -16.18 -31.15 83.99
CA ALA A 719 -15.45 -29.88 84.09
C ALA A 719 -16.37 -28.66 83.88
N GLN A 720 -17.31 -28.71 82.94
CA GLN A 720 -18.29 -27.66 82.67
C GLN A 720 -19.23 -27.44 83.86
N VAL A 721 -19.82 -28.51 84.39
CA VAL A 721 -20.62 -28.50 85.63
C VAL A 721 -19.77 -28.07 86.82
N GLY A 722 -18.49 -28.50 86.87
CA GLY A 722 -17.52 -28.07 87.87
C GLY A 722 -17.34 -26.54 87.94
N LYS A 723 -17.31 -25.85 86.79
CA LYS A 723 -17.24 -24.37 86.73
C LYS A 723 -18.51 -23.71 87.26
N GLN A 724 -19.69 -24.32 87.08
CA GLN A 724 -20.95 -23.79 87.62
C GLN A 724 -21.07 -23.94 89.15
N ILE A 725 -20.28 -24.85 89.75
CA ILE A 725 -20.17 -25.03 91.22
C ILE A 725 -19.23 -23.99 91.88
N THR A 726 -18.42 -23.27 91.10
CA THR A 726 -17.52 -22.20 91.59
C THR A 726 -18.03 -20.79 91.32
N VAL A 727 -19.14 -20.63 90.60
CA VAL A 727 -19.78 -19.33 90.28
C VAL A 727 -21.09 -19.14 91.08
N ASN A 728 -21.65 -20.22 91.63
CA ASN A 728 -22.78 -20.23 92.59
C ASN A 728 -22.30 -20.74 93.96
#